data_AF-A0A2V9KPQ7-F1
#
_entry.id   AF-A0A2V9KPQ7-F1
#
_cell.length_a   1.000
_cell.length_b   1.000
_cell.length_c   1.000
_cell.angle_alpha   90.00
_cell.angle_beta   90.00
_cell.angle_gamma   90.00
#
_symmetry.space_group_name_H-M   'P 1'
#
loop_
_entity.id
_entity.type
_entity.pdbx_description
1 polymer ?
#
loop_
_entity_poly.entity_id
_entity_poly.type
_entity_poly.pdbx_seq_one_letter_code
_entity_poly.pdbx_strand_id
1 'polypeptide(L)'
;AGEITLLGQPSGDLELARNAQAGLTRYCSPCHGRGSPAFKGVIVDDYRQLVGPDKAVVPGSADSRLLKMVRTGAMPQGSAKLSDEEIRLLTDWVMRGAPSWETEAKASRPAALTETQVIRLIESDLVRAPERDQRFLRYFSLAHLDNAGVTEAELDRQREALVKLLNSLSWRRAISKPRTLDATGTVLRIDLRDFDWDEAIWNRIVGAYPYAITRPDQRLILDLTGSPVAYVRVDWFVATASVPPLYHEILGLPASVTDLERLLDLDTARNLRQEKFVVRAGVRNSGVSRNNRALERHETRQGAYWRSYDFTSSTGPQNIFENPLDLHPAGGEIIFNLPNGMQAYFLANGRGNRLDRAPTEIVFDRNEPDRSEIVNGRSCMSCHFAGMKTFRDDVRNVISGQASLPDRDRALALYVEQGQLDRLLDEDAARFRHAVTEAGGRIPEDPRSEPVGAVGRRFEAPLGTELAAAELGVQPAALRAGIEGNTRLSSLGFGQLLIENGTIKRDLWQEHFPDLVRALALVEPPSSFRALRAEAQSDRSAPPPRASQPELPRASRALAITTRTVWFKTGDLEGELVANADFHESGILLVQRAALADLLVTVDRPALTFDWTYTISERKTSVVFAAGKTTAPDGRSAARQLAREIGLRLRNAVPGQP
;
A
#
# COMPACT_ATOMS: atom_id res chain seq x y z
N ALA A 1 12.43 59.61 9.30
CA ALA A 1 11.47 59.34 10.39
C ALA A 1 10.12 59.14 9.74
N GLY A 2 9.48 57.99 9.68
CA GLY A 2 9.57 56.75 10.43
C GLY A 2 8.14 56.21 10.41
N GLU A 3 7.79 55.46 9.36
CA GLU A 3 6.47 54.82 9.25
C GLU A 3 6.47 53.56 10.14
N ILE A 4 5.65 53.62 11.18
CA ILE A 4 5.39 52.51 12.08
C ILE A 4 4.42 51.56 11.36
N THR A 5 4.95 50.43 10.88
CA THR A 5 4.15 49.29 10.46
C THR A 5 3.51 48.65 11.70
N LEU A 6 2.18 48.72 11.80
CA LEU A 6 1.39 48.06 12.84
C LEU A 6 1.46 46.53 12.66
N LEU A 7 2.39 45.89 13.37
CA LEU A 7 2.37 44.46 13.64
C LEU A 7 1.46 44.19 14.86
N GLY A 8 0.25 43.68 14.60
CA GLY A 8 -0.74 43.18 15.56
C GLY A 8 -2.14 43.24 14.94
N GLN A 9 -2.94 42.16 14.79
CA GLN A 9 -3.38 41.26 15.85
C GLN A 9 -3.87 39.88 15.33
N PRO A 10 -3.03 38.83 15.34
CA PRO A 10 -3.50 37.45 15.08
C PRO A 10 -4.41 36.87 16.19
N SER A 11 -4.43 37.46 17.39
CA SER A 11 -5.29 37.03 18.49
C SER A 11 -6.77 37.40 18.30
N GLY A 12 -7.06 38.57 17.72
CA GLY A 12 -8.42 39.09 17.57
C GLY A 12 -9.24 38.40 16.47
N ASP A 13 -8.60 37.90 15.40
CA ASP A 13 -9.29 37.13 14.34
C ASP A 13 -9.70 35.73 14.81
N LEU A 14 -8.85 35.06 15.59
CA LEU A 14 -9.13 33.72 16.12
C LEU A 14 -10.22 33.75 17.19
N GLU A 15 -10.19 34.74 18.08
CA GLU A 15 -11.24 34.94 19.08
C GLU A 15 -12.59 35.22 18.41
N LEU A 16 -12.60 36.10 17.40
CA LEU A 16 -13.79 36.36 16.58
C LEU A 16 -14.30 35.10 15.88
N ALA A 17 -13.41 34.31 15.26
CA ALA A 17 -13.76 33.06 14.60
C ALA A 17 -14.35 32.02 15.58
N ARG A 18 -13.78 31.88 16.77
CA ARG A 18 -14.29 30.98 17.82
C ARG A 18 -15.64 31.43 18.37
N ASN A 19 -15.83 32.73 18.56
CA ASN A 19 -17.12 33.28 18.99
C ASN A 19 -18.20 33.07 17.91
N ALA A 20 -17.85 33.24 16.64
CA ALA A 20 -18.74 32.92 15.52
C ALA A 20 -19.09 31.42 15.47
N GLN A 21 -18.10 30.53 15.64
CA GLN A 21 -18.30 29.08 15.72
C GLN A 21 -19.25 28.71 16.88
N ALA A 22 -19.05 29.30 18.06
CA ALA A 22 -19.90 29.06 19.22
C ALA A 22 -21.35 29.48 18.96
N GLY A 23 -21.55 30.63 18.30
CA GLY A 23 -22.87 31.08 17.86
C GLY A 23 -23.53 30.12 16.86
N LEU A 24 -22.80 29.70 15.82
CA LEU A 24 -23.29 28.72 14.83
C LEU A 24 -23.60 27.35 15.46
N THR A 25 -22.78 26.92 16.41
CA THR A 25 -22.99 25.68 17.16
C THR A 25 -24.27 25.75 17.98
N ARG A 26 -24.44 26.84 18.73
CA ARG A 26 -25.58 27.02 19.62
C ARG A 26 -26.90 27.18 18.88
N TYR A 27 -26.93 28.00 17.83
CA TYR A 27 -28.19 28.43 17.21
C TYR A 27 -28.52 27.74 15.90
N CYS A 28 -27.53 27.16 15.22
CA CYS A 28 -27.71 26.63 13.87
C CYS A 28 -27.50 25.12 13.81
N SER A 29 -26.55 24.56 14.55
CA SER A 29 -26.21 23.13 14.50
C SER A 29 -27.32 22.15 14.89
N PRO A 30 -28.30 22.48 15.76
CA PRO A 30 -29.43 21.58 16.00
C PRO A 30 -30.21 21.17 14.73
N CYS A 31 -30.22 22.03 13.71
CA CYS A 31 -30.88 21.78 12.43
C CYS A 31 -29.90 21.66 11.25
N HIS A 32 -28.73 22.30 11.32
CA HIS A 32 -27.74 22.38 10.25
C HIS A 32 -26.38 21.73 10.60
N GLY A 33 -26.31 20.93 11.67
CA GLY A 33 -25.12 20.16 12.03
C GLY A 33 -25.05 18.82 11.28
N ARG A 34 -23.87 18.19 11.27
CA ARG A 34 -23.68 16.84 10.71
C ARG A 34 -24.62 15.83 11.38
N GLY A 35 -25.41 15.13 10.56
CA GLY A 35 -26.38 14.12 11.03
C GLY A 35 -27.75 14.68 11.46
N SER A 36 -28.03 15.97 11.25
CA SER A 36 -29.35 16.55 11.55
C SER A 36 -30.45 16.09 10.58
N PRO A 37 -31.69 15.83 11.08
CA PRO A 37 -32.82 15.39 10.26
C PRO A 37 -33.39 16.46 9.30
N ALA A 38 -33.02 17.73 9.45
CA ALA A 38 -33.53 18.86 8.65
C ALA A 38 -32.57 19.28 7.51
N PHE A 39 -31.91 18.33 6.86
CA PHE A 39 -30.84 18.62 5.89
C PHE A 39 -31.36 19.33 4.63
N LYS A 40 -31.13 20.66 4.55
CA LYS A 40 -31.37 21.49 3.34
C LYS A 40 -30.06 21.96 2.69
N GLY A 41 -29.03 21.12 2.67
CA GLY A 41 -27.79 21.37 1.91
C GLY A 41 -26.88 22.47 2.47
N VAL A 42 -26.97 22.79 3.77
CA VAL A 42 -26.05 23.71 4.47
C VAL A 42 -25.62 23.07 5.78
N ILE A 43 -24.31 22.88 5.93
CA ILE A 43 -23.65 22.34 7.12
C ILE A 43 -22.87 23.48 7.78
N VAL A 44 -23.18 23.79 9.05
CA VAL A 44 -22.63 24.96 9.77
C VAL A 44 -21.51 24.61 10.76
N ASP A 45 -21.35 23.32 11.08
CA ASP A 45 -20.31 22.77 11.96
C ASP A 45 -19.06 22.28 11.21
N ASP A 46 -18.97 22.58 9.91
CA ASP A 46 -17.82 22.33 9.04
C ASP A 46 -17.45 23.64 8.32
N TYR A 47 -16.31 24.22 8.69
CA TYR A 47 -15.87 25.52 8.18
C TYR A 47 -15.70 25.48 6.65
N ARG A 48 -15.12 24.40 6.12
CA ARG A 48 -14.81 24.25 4.68
C ARG A 48 -16.06 24.08 3.83
N GLN A 49 -17.12 23.53 4.40
CA GLN A 49 -18.41 23.42 3.72
C GLN A 49 -19.24 24.69 3.83
N LEU A 50 -19.04 25.45 4.91
CA LEU A 50 -19.78 26.69 5.17
C LEU A 50 -19.22 27.91 4.42
N VAL A 51 -17.89 28.00 4.29
CA VAL A 51 -17.16 29.19 3.82
C VAL A 51 -16.53 28.97 2.44
N GLY A 52 -16.78 29.87 1.49
CA GLY A 52 -16.22 29.82 0.13
C GLY A 52 -17.00 30.71 -0.86
N PRO A 53 -16.48 30.93 -2.09
CA PRO A 53 -17.08 31.84 -3.07
C PRO A 53 -18.53 31.47 -3.46
N ASP A 54 -18.85 30.17 -3.47
CA ASP A 54 -20.18 29.64 -3.82
C ASP A 54 -20.91 29.01 -2.61
N LYS A 55 -20.51 29.36 -1.38
CA LYS A 55 -21.04 28.75 -0.15
C LYS A 55 -22.02 29.66 0.58
N ALA A 56 -22.55 29.21 1.71
CA ALA A 56 -23.49 30.00 2.49
C ALA A 56 -22.83 31.25 3.13
N VAL A 57 -21.51 31.17 3.37
CA VAL A 57 -20.67 32.29 3.77
C VAL A 57 -19.67 32.57 2.66
N VAL A 58 -19.75 33.78 2.09
CA VAL A 58 -18.79 34.29 1.12
C VAL A 58 -17.88 35.28 1.87
N PRO A 59 -16.58 34.97 2.04
CA PRO A 59 -15.63 35.83 2.75
C PRO A 59 -15.67 37.29 2.29
N GLY A 60 -15.80 38.22 3.23
CA GLY A 60 -15.81 39.67 2.97
C GLY A 60 -17.11 40.20 2.33
N SER A 61 -18.11 39.34 2.10
CA SER A 61 -19.33 39.72 1.40
C SER A 61 -20.55 39.82 2.33
N ALA A 62 -21.11 41.02 2.40
CA ALA A 62 -22.39 41.29 3.08
C ALA A 62 -23.57 40.54 2.43
N ASP A 63 -23.40 40.10 1.20
CA ASP A 63 -24.40 39.33 0.43
C ASP A 63 -24.42 37.84 0.76
N SER A 64 -23.55 37.38 1.66
CA SER A 64 -23.53 36.01 2.18
C SER A 64 -24.93 35.54 2.57
N ARG A 65 -25.32 34.36 2.07
CA ARG A 65 -26.64 33.77 2.33
C ARG A 65 -26.92 33.63 3.83
N LEU A 66 -25.91 33.30 4.63
CA LEU A 66 -26.00 33.26 6.09
C LEU A 66 -26.51 34.60 6.66
N LEU A 67 -25.89 35.71 6.28
CA LEU A 67 -26.24 37.06 6.78
C LEU A 67 -27.65 37.46 6.36
N LYS A 68 -28.06 37.14 5.13
CA LYS A 68 -29.42 37.39 4.63
C LYS A 68 -30.48 36.68 5.49
N MET A 69 -30.26 35.41 5.81
CA MET A 69 -31.22 34.62 6.59
C MET A 69 -31.33 35.04 8.05
N VAL A 70 -30.22 35.37 8.72
CA VAL A 70 -30.25 35.80 10.13
C VAL A 70 -30.79 37.22 10.30
N ARG A 71 -30.50 38.14 9.36
CA ARG A 71 -30.99 39.54 9.42
C ARG A 71 -32.50 39.63 9.22
N THR A 72 -33.04 38.82 8.31
CA THR A 72 -34.49 38.75 8.05
C THR A 72 -35.25 37.99 9.14
N GLY A 73 -34.56 37.25 10.01
CA GLY A 73 -35.19 36.38 11.01
C GLY A 73 -35.78 35.10 10.42
N ALA A 74 -35.49 34.78 9.15
CA ALA A 74 -35.87 33.52 8.55
C ALA A 74 -35.17 32.31 9.20
N MET A 75 -34.01 32.54 9.81
CA MET A 75 -33.28 31.57 10.61
C MET A 75 -32.90 32.16 11.99
N PRO A 76 -32.97 31.37 13.07
CA PRO A 76 -33.35 29.95 13.15
C PRO A 76 -34.86 29.75 13.02
N GLN A 77 -35.26 28.80 12.15
CA GLN A 77 -36.67 28.52 11.86
C GLN A 77 -37.39 27.97 13.10
N GLY A 78 -38.53 28.55 13.46
CA GLY A 78 -39.34 28.10 14.60
C GLY A 78 -38.78 28.48 15.97
N SER A 79 -37.78 29.36 16.02
CA SER A 79 -37.19 29.90 17.25
C SER A 79 -37.17 31.43 17.20
N ALA A 80 -36.87 32.07 18.34
CA ALA A 80 -36.70 33.52 18.38
C ALA A 80 -35.55 33.97 17.46
N LYS A 81 -35.71 35.14 16.85
CA LYS A 81 -34.65 35.79 16.06
C LYS A 81 -33.42 36.01 16.93
N LEU A 82 -32.22 35.83 16.35
CA LEU A 82 -30.96 36.20 17.00
C LEU A 82 -31.00 37.67 17.42
N SER A 83 -30.36 37.96 18.55
CA SER A 83 -30.14 39.32 19.02
C SER A 83 -29.30 40.14 18.04
N ASP A 84 -29.40 41.46 18.11
CA ASP A 84 -28.59 42.35 17.28
C ASP A 84 -27.08 42.15 17.53
N GLU A 85 -26.68 41.76 18.74
CA GLU A 85 -25.29 41.47 19.07
C GLU A 85 -24.77 40.20 18.38
N GLU A 86 -25.56 39.13 18.34
CA GLU A 86 -25.20 37.89 17.65
C GLU A 86 -25.18 38.06 16.13
N ILE A 87 -26.12 38.87 15.58
CA ILE A 87 -26.11 39.22 14.17
C ILE A 87 -24.88 40.08 13.83
N ARG A 88 -24.49 41.01 14.71
CA ARG A 88 -23.25 41.79 14.55
C ARG A 88 -22.02 40.91 14.60
N LEU A 89 -21.93 39.98 15.56
CA LEU A 89 -20.82 39.02 15.65
C LEU A 89 -20.62 38.22 14.35
N LEU A 90 -21.71 37.65 13.81
CA LEU A 90 -21.64 36.93 12.53
C LEU A 90 -21.33 37.86 11.35
N THR A 91 -21.85 39.09 11.36
CA THR A 91 -21.54 40.10 10.34
C THR A 91 -20.06 40.43 10.35
N ASP A 92 -19.48 40.73 11.51
CA ASP A 92 -18.09 41.13 11.66
C ASP A 92 -17.15 39.99 11.27
N TRP A 93 -17.47 38.75 11.66
CA TRP A 93 -16.73 37.57 11.25
C TRP A 93 -16.72 37.43 9.72
N VAL A 94 -17.88 37.48 9.05
CA VAL A 94 -17.96 37.38 7.58
C VAL A 94 -17.23 38.52 6.89
N MET A 95 -17.43 39.76 7.34
CA MET A 95 -16.83 40.94 6.72
C MET A 95 -15.30 41.00 6.89
N ARG A 96 -14.75 40.39 7.96
CA ARG A 96 -13.29 40.23 8.14
C ARG A 96 -12.69 39.06 7.35
N GLY A 97 -13.38 38.59 6.32
CA GLY A 97 -12.90 37.49 5.48
C GLY A 97 -13.21 36.11 6.06
N ALA A 98 -14.15 36.03 7.01
CA ALA A 98 -14.57 34.79 7.67
C ALA A 98 -13.38 33.95 8.14
N PRO A 99 -12.47 34.48 8.99
CA PRO A 99 -11.27 33.74 9.40
C PRO A 99 -11.62 32.37 10.00
N SER A 100 -10.79 31.37 9.71
CA SER A 100 -11.05 30.00 10.11
C SER A 100 -10.98 29.80 11.62
N TRP A 101 -12.01 29.21 12.22
CA TRP A 101 -11.91 28.65 13.58
C TRP A 101 -11.14 27.33 13.62
N GLU A 102 -10.90 26.72 12.46
CA GLU A 102 -9.91 25.64 12.26
C GLU A 102 -8.48 26.19 12.13
N THR A 103 -8.26 27.51 12.30
CA THR A 103 -6.90 28.01 12.51
C THR A 103 -6.46 27.44 13.86
N GLU A 104 -5.93 26.23 13.79
CA GLU A 104 -5.03 25.72 14.79
C GLU A 104 -4.07 26.86 15.06
N ALA A 105 -4.09 27.27 16.32
CA ALA A 105 -2.86 27.66 16.96
C ALA A 105 -1.74 26.81 16.34
N LYS A 106 -0.68 27.45 15.86
CA LYS A 106 0.66 26.89 16.06
C LYS A 106 0.89 26.71 17.57
N ALA A 107 0.06 25.93 18.27
CA ALA A 107 0.56 25.04 19.29
C ALA A 107 1.64 24.28 18.55
N SER A 108 2.89 24.52 18.93
CA SER A 108 4.07 24.01 18.24
C SER A 108 3.79 22.59 17.77
N ARG A 109 3.55 22.41 16.45
CA ARG A 109 3.62 21.08 15.86
C ARG A 109 4.93 20.49 16.38
N PRO A 110 4.91 19.27 16.95
CA PRO A 110 6.13 18.62 17.37
C PRO A 110 7.18 18.80 16.27
N ALA A 111 8.42 19.07 16.66
CA ALA A 111 9.48 19.31 15.67
C ALA A 111 9.50 18.16 14.66
N ALA A 112 9.57 18.52 13.38
CA ALA A 112 9.66 17.59 12.25
C ALA A 112 10.57 16.40 12.60
N LEU A 113 10.07 15.17 12.45
CA LEU A 113 10.87 13.99 12.73
C LEU A 113 11.96 13.87 11.66
N THR A 114 13.21 13.98 12.10
CA THR A 114 14.36 13.68 11.26
C THR A 114 14.42 12.18 10.96
N GLU A 115 15.06 11.80 9.85
CA GLU A 115 15.27 10.39 9.49
C GLU A 115 15.91 9.59 10.64
N THR A 116 16.91 10.15 11.31
CA THR A 116 17.56 9.51 12.46
C THR A 116 16.62 9.35 13.66
N GLN A 117 15.64 10.24 13.86
CA GLN A 117 14.63 10.06 14.90
C GLN A 117 13.65 8.92 14.55
N VAL A 118 13.22 8.82 13.28
CA VAL A 118 12.38 7.71 12.80
C VAL A 118 13.11 6.37 13.00
N ILE A 119 14.38 6.27 12.57
CA ILE A 119 15.20 5.06 12.75
C ILE A 119 15.33 4.71 14.23
N ARG A 120 15.64 5.68 15.10
CA ARG A 120 15.76 5.42 16.55
C ARG A 120 14.45 4.98 17.20
N LEU A 121 13.30 5.49 16.75
CA LEU A 121 12.00 5.01 17.24
C LEU A 121 11.79 3.54 16.89
N ILE A 122 12.13 3.15 15.66
CA ILE A 122 12.04 1.77 15.18
C ILE A 122 13.00 0.85 15.96
N GLU A 123 14.27 1.25 16.08
CA GLU A 123 15.26 0.49 16.85
C GLU A 123 14.84 0.31 18.32
N SER A 124 14.33 1.37 18.95
CA SER A 124 13.86 1.30 20.33
C SER A 124 12.64 0.38 20.47
N ASP A 125 11.75 0.32 19.49
CA ASP A 125 10.61 -0.62 19.53
C ASP A 125 11.09 -2.06 19.34
N LEU A 126 11.98 -2.31 18.38
CA LEU A 126 12.56 -3.64 18.13
C LEU A 126 13.29 -4.21 19.34
N VAL A 127 14.15 -3.42 19.99
CA VAL A 127 14.91 -3.86 21.16
C VAL A 127 13.99 -4.18 22.35
N ARG A 128 12.83 -3.51 22.44
CA ARG A 128 11.83 -3.77 23.50
C ARG A 128 10.89 -4.92 23.15
N ALA A 129 10.76 -5.27 21.87
CA ALA A 129 9.94 -6.39 21.44
C ALA A 129 10.58 -7.73 21.85
N PRO A 130 9.76 -8.77 22.13
CA PRO A 130 10.29 -10.11 22.37
C PRO A 130 11.16 -10.59 21.20
N GLU A 131 12.30 -11.22 21.48
CA GLU A 131 13.27 -11.68 20.47
C GLU A 131 12.63 -12.51 19.35
N ARG A 132 11.71 -13.41 19.72
CA ARG A 132 10.96 -14.27 18.78
C ARG A 132 10.04 -13.50 17.82
N ASP A 133 9.67 -12.27 18.16
CA ASP A 133 8.75 -11.45 17.36
C ASP A 133 9.51 -10.48 16.44
N GLN A 134 10.73 -10.08 16.81
CA GLN A 134 11.54 -9.09 16.09
C GLN A 134 11.66 -9.38 14.59
N ARG A 135 11.81 -10.65 14.21
CA ARG A 135 11.93 -11.08 12.82
C ARG A 135 10.68 -10.80 11.97
N PHE A 136 9.51 -10.66 12.58
CA PHE A 136 8.23 -10.44 11.90
C PHE A 136 7.76 -8.98 11.93
N LEU A 137 8.39 -8.12 12.74
CA LEU A 137 8.00 -6.72 12.85
C LEU A 137 8.46 -5.93 11.64
N ARG A 138 7.55 -5.15 11.05
CA ARG A 138 7.81 -4.25 9.92
C ARG A 138 7.19 -2.89 10.18
N TYR A 139 7.71 -1.87 9.52
CA TYR A 139 7.38 -0.48 9.82
C TYR A 139 6.97 0.29 8.58
N PHE A 140 6.04 1.22 8.78
CA PHE A 140 5.65 2.23 7.83
C PHE A 140 5.86 3.63 8.41
N SER A 141 6.06 4.61 7.53
CA SER A 141 6.22 6.02 7.94
C SER A 141 5.35 6.98 7.12
N LEU A 142 4.84 7.99 7.83
CA LEU A 142 4.19 9.20 7.35
C LEU A 142 5.00 10.46 7.67
N ALA A 143 6.18 10.31 8.28
CA ALA A 143 6.97 11.44 8.76
C ALA A 143 7.30 12.44 7.65
N HIS A 144 7.52 11.99 6.42
CA HIS A 144 7.76 12.90 5.29
C HIS A 144 6.53 13.75 4.95
N LEU A 145 5.31 13.22 5.08
CA LEU A 145 4.09 13.99 4.84
C LEU A 145 3.84 15.00 5.98
N ASP A 146 4.03 14.58 7.22
CA ASP A 146 3.92 15.48 8.38
C ASP A 146 4.95 16.62 8.28
N ASN A 147 6.20 16.29 7.93
CA ASN A 147 7.28 17.26 7.69
C ASN A 147 6.99 18.20 6.51
N ALA A 148 6.25 17.73 5.49
CA ALA A 148 5.78 18.56 4.38
C ALA A 148 4.63 19.50 4.79
N GLY A 149 4.17 19.44 6.05
CA GLY A 149 3.11 20.29 6.58
C GLY A 149 1.70 19.83 6.21
N VAL A 150 1.54 18.58 5.73
CA VAL A 150 0.23 18.00 5.42
C VAL A 150 -0.69 18.08 6.65
N THR A 151 -2.00 18.32 6.43
CA THR A 151 -2.96 18.48 7.53
C THR A 151 -3.24 17.16 8.26
N GLU A 152 -3.62 17.21 9.54
CA GLU A 152 -3.97 16.00 10.31
C GLU A 152 -5.06 15.16 9.64
N ALA A 153 -6.08 15.80 9.06
CA ALA A 153 -7.15 15.10 8.33
C ALA A 153 -6.64 14.29 7.11
N GLU A 154 -5.52 14.71 6.52
CA GLU A 154 -4.89 13.99 5.41
C GLU A 154 -3.97 12.87 5.95
N LEU A 155 -3.29 13.07 7.08
CA LEU A 155 -2.57 12.00 7.77
C LEU A 155 -3.52 10.88 8.25
N ASP A 156 -4.70 11.25 8.75
CA ASP A 156 -5.77 10.31 9.08
C ASP A 156 -6.23 9.52 7.86
N ARG A 157 -6.41 10.17 6.71
CA ARG A 157 -6.73 9.48 5.47
C ARG A 157 -5.66 8.48 5.06
N GLN A 158 -4.37 8.82 5.26
CA GLN A 158 -3.26 7.90 4.98
C GLN A 158 -3.31 6.67 5.89
N ARG A 159 -3.56 6.86 7.20
CA ARG A 159 -3.72 5.75 8.15
C ARG A 159 -4.93 4.88 7.81
N GLU A 160 -6.05 5.49 7.49
CA GLU A 160 -7.27 4.81 7.05
C GLU A 160 -7.03 3.96 5.79
N ALA A 161 -6.36 4.53 4.79
CA ALA A 161 -6.00 3.84 3.56
C ALA A 161 -5.03 2.67 3.81
N LEU A 162 -4.02 2.87 4.67
CA LEU A 162 -3.08 1.81 5.05
C LEU A 162 -3.80 0.64 5.70
N VAL A 163 -4.61 0.88 6.72
CA VAL A 163 -5.29 -0.19 7.46
C VAL A 163 -6.25 -0.93 6.55
N LYS A 164 -7.03 -0.21 5.73
CA LYS A 164 -7.93 -0.83 4.75
C LYS A 164 -7.15 -1.70 3.78
N LEU A 165 -6.07 -1.20 3.18
CA LEU A 165 -5.32 -1.93 2.18
C LEU A 165 -4.60 -3.15 2.76
N LEU A 166 -3.97 -3.05 3.93
CA LEU A 166 -3.32 -4.19 4.58
C LEU A 166 -4.30 -5.36 4.78
N ASN A 167 -5.51 -5.08 5.23
CA ASN A 167 -6.54 -6.10 5.43
C ASN A 167 -7.16 -6.60 4.11
N SER A 168 -7.27 -5.74 3.10
CA SER A 168 -7.68 -6.13 1.73
C SER A 168 -6.60 -6.91 0.95
N LEU A 169 -5.40 -7.03 1.52
CA LEU A 169 -4.27 -7.79 1.00
C LEU A 169 -3.95 -9.02 1.87
N SER A 170 -4.88 -9.45 2.71
CA SER A 170 -4.67 -10.52 3.70
C SER A 170 -5.72 -11.62 3.61
N TRP A 171 -5.25 -12.86 3.78
CA TRP A 171 -6.10 -14.05 3.96
C TRP A 171 -6.42 -14.35 5.43
N ARG A 172 -5.96 -13.52 6.37
CA ARG A 172 -6.33 -13.66 7.78
C ARG A 172 -7.82 -13.40 7.98
N ARG A 173 -8.40 -14.10 8.95
CA ARG A 173 -9.80 -13.90 9.37
C ARG A 173 -9.97 -12.68 10.29
N ALA A 174 -8.97 -12.38 11.11
CA ALA A 174 -9.02 -11.23 12.01
C ALA A 174 -8.63 -9.97 11.25
N ILE A 175 -9.30 -8.85 11.56
CA ILE A 175 -8.87 -7.53 11.14
C ILE A 175 -7.75 -7.06 12.08
N SER A 176 -6.64 -6.62 11.49
CA SER A 176 -5.44 -6.19 12.22
C SER A 176 -5.11 -4.74 11.91
N LYS A 177 -4.69 -3.97 12.92
CA LYS A 177 -4.36 -2.54 12.79
C LYS A 177 -2.89 -2.30 13.12
N PRO A 178 -2.16 -1.46 12.36
CA PRO A 178 -0.82 -1.06 12.74
C PRO A 178 -0.81 -0.34 14.09
N ARG A 179 0.25 -0.58 14.87
CA ARG A 179 0.49 0.12 16.15
C ARG A 179 1.28 1.40 15.89
N THR A 180 0.84 2.52 16.45
CA THR A 180 1.60 3.78 16.44
C THR A 180 2.75 3.75 17.46
N LEU A 181 3.91 4.30 17.09
CA LEU A 181 5.10 4.37 17.96
C LEU A 181 5.37 5.76 18.52
N ASP A 182 4.67 6.76 18.01
CA ASP A 182 4.83 8.18 18.32
C ASP A 182 3.46 8.85 18.53
N ALA A 183 3.47 10.00 19.20
CA ALA A 183 2.24 10.70 19.57
C ALA A 183 1.48 11.26 18.37
N THR A 184 2.16 11.55 17.26
CA THR A 184 1.54 12.04 16.01
C THR A 184 1.13 10.91 15.07
N GLY A 185 1.37 9.65 15.46
CA GLY A 185 0.97 8.47 14.69
C GLY A 185 1.58 8.42 13.31
N THR A 186 2.85 8.85 13.19
CA THR A 186 3.58 8.92 11.93
C THR A 186 4.46 7.70 11.68
N VAL A 187 4.87 6.96 12.71
CA VAL A 187 5.62 5.71 12.61
C VAL A 187 4.72 4.56 13.07
N LEU A 188 4.47 3.63 12.16
CA LEU A 188 3.46 2.59 12.31
C LEU A 188 4.14 1.22 12.22
N ARG A 189 3.83 0.32 13.15
CA ARG A 189 4.35 -1.04 13.19
C ARG A 189 3.27 -2.05 12.83
N ILE A 190 3.63 -3.04 12.03
CA ILE A 190 2.87 -4.26 11.81
C ILE A 190 3.67 -5.49 12.23
N ASP A 191 2.97 -6.59 12.49
CA ASP A 191 3.53 -7.93 12.50
C ASP A 191 3.07 -8.65 11.24
N LEU A 192 3.98 -9.23 10.46
CA LEU A 192 3.63 -9.92 9.21
C LEU A 192 2.62 -11.06 9.41
N ARG A 193 2.68 -11.73 10.57
CA ARG A 193 1.83 -12.89 10.89
C ARG A 193 0.36 -12.50 11.08
N ASP A 194 0.11 -11.25 11.46
CA ASP A 194 -1.23 -10.67 11.61
C ASP A 194 -1.95 -10.50 10.27
N PHE A 195 -1.24 -10.67 9.15
CA PHE A 195 -1.75 -10.56 7.79
C PHE A 195 -1.57 -11.83 6.95
N ASP A 196 -1.10 -12.94 7.54
CA ASP A 196 -0.69 -14.16 6.82
C ASP A 196 0.42 -13.87 5.79
N TRP A 197 1.29 -12.91 6.09
CA TRP A 197 2.44 -12.57 5.27
C TRP A 197 3.71 -13.21 5.83
N ASP A 198 4.65 -13.49 4.94
CA ASP A 198 5.99 -13.98 5.25
C ASP A 198 7.08 -12.99 4.81
N GLU A 199 8.34 -13.37 5.03
CA GLU A 199 9.49 -12.56 4.62
C GLU A 199 9.55 -12.39 3.09
N ALA A 200 9.07 -13.35 2.31
CA ALA A 200 9.11 -13.28 0.85
C ALA A 200 8.15 -12.20 0.32
N ILE A 201 6.93 -12.10 0.87
CA ILE A 201 5.99 -11.02 0.55
C ILE A 201 6.59 -9.67 0.92
N TRP A 202 7.16 -9.54 2.11
CA TRP A 202 7.81 -8.28 2.51
C TRP A 202 8.98 -7.91 1.59
N ASN A 203 9.80 -8.90 1.19
CA ASN A 203 10.92 -8.66 0.29
C ASN A 203 10.48 -8.25 -1.11
N ARG A 204 9.31 -8.69 -1.60
CA ARG A 204 8.71 -8.17 -2.85
C ARG A 204 8.32 -6.70 -2.72
N ILE A 205 7.68 -6.34 -1.60
CA ILE A 205 7.32 -4.94 -1.30
C ILE A 205 8.58 -4.09 -1.27
N VAL A 206 9.59 -4.48 -0.49
CA VAL A 206 10.85 -3.74 -0.39
C VAL A 206 11.59 -3.71 -1.73
N GLY A 207 11.61 -4.80 -2.49
CA GLY A 207 12.27 -4.85 -3.80
C GLY A 207 11.69 -3.88 -4.82
N ALA A 208 10.41 -3.52 -4.70
CA ALA A 208 9.77 -2.50 -5.51
C ALA A 208 9.94 -1.07 -4.97
N TYR A 209 10.41 -0.89 -3.73
CA TYR A 209 10.44 0.39 -3.02
C TYR A 209 11.59 1.30 -3.50
N PRO A 210 11.32 2.40 -4.24
CA PRO A 210 12.36 3.21 -4.88
C PRO A 210 13.09 4.15 -3.91
N TYR A 211 12.53 4.34 -2.70
CA TYR A 211 13.03 5.28 -1.71
C TYR A 211 13.91 4.62 -0.64
N ALA A 212 14.31 3.36 -0.87
CA ALA A 212 15.24 2.67 0.00
C ALA A 212 16.62 3.36 -0.01
N ILE A 213 17.01 3.91 1.14
CA ILE A 213 18.34 4.45 1.38
C ILE A 213 18.99 3.58 2.44
N THR A 214 20.09 2.90 2.09
CA THR A 214 20.86 2.12 3.06
C THR A 214 21.74 3.06 3.84
N ARG A 215 21.64 2.99 5.16
CA ARG A 215 22.42 3.85 6.05
C ARG A 215 23.16 3.00 7.08
N PRO A 216 24.38 3.39 7.50
CA PRO A 216 25.11 2.66 8.53
C PRO A 216 24.34 2.53 9.84
N ASP A 217 23.50 3.52 10.16
CA ASP A 217 22.63 3.57 11.35
C ASP A 217 21.41 2.64 11.27
N GLN A 218 21.20 1.89 10.18
CA GLN A 218 20.10 0.92 10.04
C GLN A 218 20.56 -0.54 10.23
N ARG A 219 21.83 -0.78 10.57
CA ARG A 219 22.39 -2.14 10.65
C ARG A 219 21.66 -3.01 11.67
N LEU A 220 21.30 -2.43 12.82
CA LEU A 220 20.55 -3.14 13.86
C LEU A 220 19.19 -3.63 13.34
N ILE A 221 18.48 -2.80 12.57
CA ILE A 221 17.18 -3.17 12.00
C ILE A 221 17.34 -4.37 11.06
N LEU A 222 18.35 -4.37 10.20
CA LEU A 222 18.65 -5.50 9.32
C LEU A 222 18.94 -6.77 10.12
N ASP A 223 19.79 -6.69 11.14
CA ASP A 223 20.17 -7.85 11.95
C ASP A 223 18.98 -8.45 12.72
N LEU A 224 18.07 -7.62 13.25
CA LEU A 224 16.91 -8.07 14.02
C LEU A 224 15.73 -8.51 13.16
N THR A 225 15.47 -7.82 12.04
CA THR A 225 14.26 -8.05 11.21
C THR A 225 14.52 -8.87 9.95
N GLY A 226 15.78 -8.93 9.50
CA GLY A 226 16.15 -9.42 8.16
C GLY A 226 15.84 -8.47 7.01
N SER A 227 15.20 -7.31 7.26
CA SER A 227 14.85 -6.33 6.23
C SER A 227 15.99 -5.35 5.98
N PRO A 228 16.42 -5.13 4.73
CA PRO A 228 17.46 -4.14 4.40
C PRO A 228 16.96 -2.70 4.46
N VAL A 229 15.66 -2.50 4.67
CA VAL A 229 15.01 -1.19 4.77
C VAL A 229 14.32 -1.07 6.12
N ALA A 230 14.51 0.08 6.77
CA ALA A 230 13.94 0.37 8.08
C ALA A 230 12.40 0.45 8.06
N TYR A 231 11.85 1.12 7.06
CA TYR A 231 10.41 1.32 6.90
C TYR A 231 10.02 1.56 5.44
N VAL A 232 8.73 1.40 5.14
CA VAL A 232 8.14 1.76 3.85
C VAL A 232 7.25 2.99 4.01
N ARG A 233 7.25 3.93 3.06
CA ARG A 233 6.32 5.07 3.10
C ARG A 233 4.89 4.62 2.83
N VAL A 234 3.95 5.11 3.63
CA VAL A 234 2.54 4.71 3.54
C VAL A 234 1.92 5.08 2.19
N ASP A 235 2.09 6.33 1.74
CA ASP A 235 1.54 6.83 0.48
C ASP A 235 2.03 6.01 -0.73
N TRP A 236 3.33 5.70 -0.77
CA TRP A 236 3.91 4.81 -1.78
C TRP A 236 3.32 3.40 -1.69
N PHE A 237 3.29 2.81 -0.49
CA PHE A 237 2.76 1.45 -0.31
C PHE A 237 1.31 1.37 -0.78
N VAL A 238 0.47 2.32 -0.35
CA VAL A 238 -0.93 2.38 -0.74
C VAL A 238 -1.08 2.55 -2.25
N ALA A 239 -0.32 3.44 -2.87
CA ALA A 239 -0.39 3.66 -4.31
C ALA A 239 0.09 2.45 -5.13
N THR A 240 1.16 1.78 -4.70
CA THR A 240 1.82 0.72 -5.48
C THR A 240 1.29 -0.67 -5.17
N ALA A 241 1.01 -1.00 -3.90
CA ALA A 241 0.48 -2.32 -3.51
C ALA A 241 -1.02 -2.50 -3.83
N SER A 242 -1.75 -1.41 -4.09
CA SER A 242 -3.14 -1.48 -4.55
C SER A 242 -3.28 -1.74 -6.05
N VAL A 243 -2.18 -1.85 -6.80
CA VAL A 243 -2.19 -2.15 -8.24
C VAL A 243 -1.21 -3.27 -8.60
N PRO A 244 -1.39 -3.97 -9.73
CA PRO A 244 -0.44 -4.95 -10.21
C PRO A 244 0.93 -4.34 -10.54
N PRO A 245 2.03 -5.10 -10.38
CA PRO A 245 2.04 -6.53 -10.02
C PRO A 245 1.91 -6.79 -8.51
N LEU A 246 2.24 -5.83 -7.63
CA LEU A 246 2.28 -6.07 -6.18
C LEU A 246 0.93 -6.50 -5.60
N TYR A 247 -0.19 -5.92 -6.07
CA TYR A 247 -1.53 -6.34 -5.66
C TYR A 247 -1.75 -7.85 -5.85
N HIS A 248 -1.34 -8.36 -7.01
CA HIS A 248 -1.45 -9.78 -7.36
C HIS A 248 -0.50 -10.66 -6.56
N GLU A 249 0.74 -10.20 -6.40
CA GLU A 249 1.79 -10.96 -5.74
C GLU A 249 1.56 -11.09 -4.24
N ILE A 250 1.12 -10.02 -3.58
CA ILE A 250 0.84 -10.03 -2.13
C ILE A 250 -0.35 -10.93 -1.81
N LEU A 251 -1.43 -10.84 -2.60
CA LEU A 251 -2.60 -11.71 -2.43
C LEU A 251 -2.38 -13.14 -2.93
N GLY A 252 -1.28 -13.42 -3.65
CA GLY A 252 -1.05 -14.71 -4.29
C GLY A 252 -2.12 -15.06 -5.33
N LEU A 253 -2.68 -14.05 -6.02
CA LEU A 253 -3.72 -14.28 -7.01
C LEU A 253 -3.14 -15.13 -8.18
N PRO A 254 -3.88 -16.13 -8.68
CA PRO A 254 -3.39 -16.98 -9.75
C PRO A 254 -3.54 -16.34 -11.13
N ALA A 255 -3.00 -16.99 -12.16
CA ALA A 255 -3.02 -16.48 -13.54
C ALA A 255 -4.34 -16.74 -14.29
N SER A 256 -5.25 -17.55 -13.74
CA SER A 256 -6.50 -17.92 -14.40
C SER A 256 -7.70 -17.93 -13.44
N VAL A 257 -8.90 -17.74 -13.99
CA VAL A 257 -10.17 -17.86 -13.25
C VAL A 257 -10.34 -19.27 -12.68
N THR A 258 -9.99 -20.31 -13.45
CA THR A 258 -10.07 -21.70 -12.98
C THR A 258 -9.21 -21.93 -11.75
N ASP A 259 -7.99 -21.39 -11.73
CA ASP A 259 -7.11 -21.51 -10.56
C ASP A 259 -7.58 -20.66 -9.39
N LEU A 260 -8.22 -19.51 -9.65
CA LEU A 260 -8.84 -18.70 -8.60
C LEU A 260 -10.00 -19.46 -7.95
N GLU A 261 -10.86 -20.07 -8.76
CA GLU A 261 -11.98 -20.88 -8.27
C GLU A 261 -11.49 -22.07 -7.44
N ARG A 262 -10.38 -22.72 -7.84
CA ARG A 262 -9.70 -23.74 -7.01
C ARG A 262 -9.15 -23.17 -5.70
N LEU A 263 -8.49 -22.00 -5.74
CA LEU A 263 -7.98 -21.33 -4.54
C LEU A 263 -9.10 -21.03 -3.53
N LEU A 264 -10.30 -20.73 -4.03
CA LEU A 264 -11.49 -20.42 -3.23
C LEU A 264 -12.32 -21.66 -2.83
N ASP A 265 -11.89 -22.87 -3.21
CA ASP A 265 -12.66 -24.12 -3.04
C ASP A 265 -14.08 -24.02 -3.64
N LEU A 266 -14.18 -23.41 -4.82
CA LEU A 266 -15.43 -23.12 -5.51
C LEU A 266 -15.57 -23.94 -6.80
N ASP A 267 -16.64 -24.72 -6.91
CA ASP A 267 -17.03 -25.43 -8.14
C ASP A 267 -18.25 -24.73 -8.79
N THR A 268 -17.97 -23.72 -9.59
CA THR A 268 -18.98 -22.91 -10.31
C THR A 268 -19.82 -23.79 -11.25
N ALA A 269 -19.18 -24.74 -11.93
CA ALA A 269 -19.83 -25.65 -12.86
C ALA A 269 -20.83 -26.57 -12.16
N ARG A 270 -20.52 -27.09 -10.97
CA ARG A 270 -21.46 -27.86 -10.14
C ARG A 270 -22.62 -26.98 -9.68
N ASN A 271 -22.37 -25.78 -9.19
CA ASN A 271 -23.42 -24.86 -8.75
C ASN A 271 -24.41 -24.58 -9.89
N LEU A 272 -23.92 -24.34 -11.12
CA LEU A 272 -24.75 -24.13 -12.32
C LEU A 272 -25.48 -25.37 -12.82
N ARG A 273 -24.91 -26.58 -12.67
CA ARG A 273 -25.60 -27.83 -13.02
C ARG A 273 -26.69 -28.19 -12.02
N GLN A 274 -26.52 -27.84 -10.75
CA GLN A 274 -27.45 -28.16 -9.68
C GLN A 274 -28.48 -27.05 -9.41
N GLU A 275 -28.30 -25.86 -10.00
CA GLU A 275 -29.14 -24.68 -9.76
C GLU A 275 -29.17 -24.32 -8.26
N LYS A 276 -28.04 -24.52 -7.58
CA LYS A 276 -27.86 -24.28 -6.14
C LYS A 276 -26.62 -23.47 -5.88
N PHE A 277 -26.71 -22.62 -4.85
CA PHE A 277 -25.62 -21.74 -4.43
C PHE A 277 -25.12 -20.81 -5.55
N VAL A 278 -25.99 -20.54 -6.53
CA VAL A 278 -25.75 -19.64 -7.65
C VAL A 278 -26.99 -18.79 -7.90
N VAL A 279 -26.77 -17.52 -8.22
CA VAL A 279 -27.79 -16.59 -8.71
C VAL A 279 -27.22 -15.85 -9.91
N ARG A 280 -28.03 -15.66 -10.95
CA ARG A 280 -27.68 -14.89 -12.14
C ARG A 280 -28.60 -13.68 -12.26
N ALA A 281 -28.09 -12.61 -12.85
CA ALA A 281 -28.86 -11.43 -13.23
C ALA A 281 -28.23 -10.79 -14.45
N GLY A 282 -28.98 -9.98 -15.19
CA GLY A 282 -28.49 -9.29 -16.37
C GLY A 282 -29.02 -7.88 -16.50
N VAL A 283 -28.20 -6.99 -17.05
CA VAL A 283 -28.54 -5.58 -17.27
C VAL A 283 -28.39 -5.23 -18.74
N ARG A 284 -29.33 -4.44 -19.27
CA ARG A 284 -29.22 -3.89 -20.64
C ARG A 284 -28.15 -2.83 -20.74
N ASN A 285 -28.08 -1.96 -19.72
CA ASN A 285 -27.18 -0.82 -19.68
C ASN A 285 -26.37 -0.86 -18.39
N SER A 286 -25.06 -0.72 -18.49
CA SER A 286 -24.16 -0.64 -17.34
C SER A 286 -23.48 0.72 -17.26
N GLY A 287 -23.14 1.14 -16.04
CA GLY A 287 -22.32 2.34 -15.81
C GLY A 287 -20.89 2.24 -16.34
N VAL A 288 -20.41 1.04 -16.67
CA VAL A 288 -19.02 0.78 -17.08
C VAL A 288 -18.87 0.18 -18.49
N SER A 289 -19.93 -0.38 -19.09
CA SER A 289 -19.90 -0.99 -20.43
C SER A 289 -20.94 -0.36 -21.36
N ARG A 290 -20.72 -0.47 -22.67
CA ARG A 290 -21.65 -0.04 -23.72
C ARG A 290 -22.67 -1.12 -24.13
N ASN A 291 -22.42 -2.37 -23.76
CA ASN A 291 -23.25 -3.52 -24.12
C ASN A 291 -23.99 -4.08 -22.90
N ASN A 292 -24.92 -5.02 -23.13
CA ASN A 292 -25.52 -5.80 -22.07
C ASN A 292 -24.46 -6.51 -21.21
N ARG A 293 -24.75 -6.77 -19.93
CA ARG A 293 -23.82 -7.44 -19.00
C ARG A 293 -24.59 -8.49 -18.19
N ALA A 294 -23.99 -9.66 -17.97
CA ALA A 294 -24.53 -10.65 -17.04
C ALA A 294 -23.66 -10.70 -15.78
N LEU A 295 -24.29 -11.01 -14.65
CA LEU A 295 -23.64 -11.13 -13.34
C LEU A 295 -24.06 -12.45 -12.72
N GLU A 296 -23.09 -13.15 -12.15
CA GLU A 296 -23.29 -14.39 -11.41
C GLU A 296 -22.72 -14.27 -10.02
N ARG A 297 -23.54 -14.59 -9.03
CA ARG A 297 -23.13 -14.76 -7.64
C ARG A 297 -23.04 -16.24 -7.34
N HIS A 298 -21.93 -16.66 -6.77
CA HIS A 298 -21.78 -17.95 -6.13
C HIS A 298 -21.55 -17.77 -4.63
N GLU A 299 -22.14 -18.65 -3.83
CA GLU A 299 -21.81 -18.73 -2.40
C GLU A 299 -20.42 -19.36 -2.23
N THR A 300 -19.62 -18.80 -1.34
CA THR A 300 -18.31 -19.34 -0.95
C THR A 300 -18.27 -19.52 0.56
N ARG A 301 -17.29 -20.30 1.04
CA ARG A 301 -17.08 -20.49 2.49
C ARG A 301 -16.86 -19.17 3.25
N GLN A 302 -16.36 -18.13 2.58
CA GLN A 302 -16.01 -16.85 3.19
C GLN A 302 -17.05 -15.73 2.93
N GLY A 303 -18.08 -16.00 2.12
CA GLY A 303 -19.08 -15.03 1.74
C GLY A 303 -19.57 -15.28 0.32
N ALA A 304 -19.28 -14.35 -0.59
CA ALA A 304 -19.69 -14.43 -1.98
C ALA A 304 -18.50 -14.34 -2.94
N TYR A 305 -18.73 -14.88 -4.12
CA TYR A 305 -17.94 -14.68 -5.33
C TYR A 305 -18.90 -14.15 -6.40
N TRP A 306 -18.67 -12.94 -6.86
CA TRP A 306 -19.41 -12.31 -7.94
C TRP A 306 -18.53 -12.28 -9.18
N ARG A 307 -19.07 -12.75 -10.31
CA ARG A 307 -18.42 -12.68 -11.61
C ARG A 307 -19.31 -11.93 -12.58
N SER A 308 -18.75 -10.95 -13.26
CA SER A 308 -19.40 -10.35 -14.43
C SER A 308 -18.98 -11.02 -15.72
N TYR A 309 -19.86 -10.92 -16.69
CA TYR A 309 -19.67 -11.34 -18.06
C TYR A 309 -19.93 -10.12 -18.93
N ASP A 310 -18.86 -9.61 -19.52
CA ASP A 310 -18.84 -8.38 -20.32
C ASP A 310 -18.72 -8.78 -21.79
N PHE A 311 -19.44 -8.06 -22.66
CA PHE A 311 -19.62 -8.43 -24.07
C PHE A 311 -19.19 -7.30 -25.01
N THR A 312 -18.78 -7.65 -26.22
CA THR A 312 -18.42 -6.67 -27.28
C THR A 312 -19.59 -6.30 -28.17
N SER A 313 -20.65 -7.10 -28.17
CA SER A 313 -21.92 -6.86 -28.84
C SER A 313 -23.10 -7.15 -27.91
N SER A 314 -24.30 -6.72 -28.32
CA SER A 314 -25.57 -7.08 -27.68
C SER A 314 -26.47 -7.92 -28.60
N THR A 315 -25.88 -8.60 -29.59
CA THR A 315 -26.58 -9.38 -30.63
C THR A 315 -26.10 -10.83 -30.69
N GLY A 316 -26.95 -11.72 -31.24
CA GLY A 316 -26.62 -13.12 -31.47
C GLY A 316 -26.17 -13.84 -30.19
N PRO A 317 -25.07 -14.62 -30.22
CA PRO A 317 -24.59 -15.37 -29.05
C PRO A 317 -24.23 -14.52 -27.81
N GLN A 318 -24.07 -13.19 -27.97
CA GLN A 318 -23.77 -12.27 -26.87
C GLN A 318 -25.00 -11.51 -26.34
N ASN A 319 -26.17 -11.74 -26.94
CA ASN A 319 -27.43 -11.19 -26.46
C ASN A 319 -27.95 -12.02 -25.28
N ILE A 320 -27.82 -11.48 -24.06
CA ILE A 320 -28.23 -12.17 -22.82
C ILE A 320 -29.74 -12.41 -22.71
N PHE A 321 -30.56 -11.75 -23.53
CA PHE A 321 -32.01 -11.99 -23.57
C PHE A 321 -32.38 -13.16 -24.48
N GLU A 322 -31.57 -13.43 -25.50
CA GLU A 322 -31.72 -14.56 -26.41
C GLU A 322 -31.02 -15.81 -25.86
N ASN A 323 -29.84 -15.63 -25.24
CA ASN A 323 -28.99 -16.70 -24.72
C ASN A 323 -28.72 -16.52 -23.22
N PRO A 324 -29.74 -16.59 -22.35
CA PRO A 324 -29.57 -16.33 -20.92
C PRO A 324 -28.79 -17.42 -20.18
N LEU A 325 -28.63 -18.61 -20.76
CA LEU A 325 -27.93 -19.76 -20.13
C LEU A 325 -26.50 -19.93 -20.64
N ASP A 326 -26.28 -19.85 -21.96
CA ASP A 326 -24.98 -20.06 -22.62
C ASP A 326 -24.33 -18.71 -22.97
N LEU A 327 -23.45 -18.24 -22.07
CA LEU A 327 -22.83 -16.92 -22.17
C LEU A 327 -21.48 -16.99 -22.89
N HIS A 328 -21.26 -16.10 -23.87
CA HIS A 328 -20.01 -15.98 -24.63
C HIS A 328 -19.30 -14.63 -24.36
N PRO A 329 -18.69 -14.43 -23.17
CA PRO A 329 -18.11 -13.15 -22.77
C PRO A 329 -16.80 -12.83 -23.49
N ALA A 330 -16.51 -11.53 -23.63
CA ALA A 330 -15.20 -11.02 -24.04
C ALA A 330 -14.24 -10.81 -22.84
N GLY A 331 -14.79 -10.69 -21.64
CA GLY A 331 -14.04 -10.51 -20.40
C GLY A 331 -14.97 -10.38 -19.19
N GLY A 332 -14.41 -10.02 -18.05
CA GLY A 332 -15.19 -9.76 -16.85
C GLY A 332 -14.36 -9.38 -15.64
N GLU A 333 -15.07 -8.91 -14.62
CA GLU A 333 -14.56 -8.64 -13.29
C GLU A 333 -15.09 -9.70 -12.33
N ILE A 334 -14.24 -10.09 -11.39
CA ILE A 334 -14.58 -10.96 -10.29
C ILE A 334 -14.31 -10.21 -8.98
N ILE A 335 -15.30 -10.22 -8.09
CA ILE A 335 -15.23 -9.64 -6.75
C ILE A 335 -15.56 -10.73 -5.75
N PHE A 336 -14.69 -10.99 -4.79
CA PHE A 336 -14.91 -12.03 -3.80
C PHE A 336 -14.54 -11.58 -2.40
N ASN A 337 -15.18 -12.19 -1.40
CA ASN A 337 -14.87 -11.91 0.00
C ASN A 337 -13.62 -12.65 0.46
N LEU A 338 -12.74 -11.93 1.16
CA LEU A 338 -11.64 -12.47 1.94
C LEU A 338 -12.17 -12.96 3.31
N PRO A 339 -11.40 -13.82 4.03
CA PRO A 339 -11.85 -14.39 5.31
C PRO A 339 -12.18 -13.37 6.40
N ASN A 340 -11.58 -12.17 6.35
CA ASN A 340 -11.87 -11.04 7.24
C ASN A 340 -13.07 -10.16 6.81
N GLY A 341 -13.78 -10.54 5.75
CA GLY A 341 -14.92 -9.79 5.23
C GLY A 341 -14.56 -8.65 4.27
N MET A 342 -13.27 -8.32 4.09
CA MET A 342 -12.83 -7.42 3.03
C MET A 342 -13.11 -8.03 1.64
N GLN A 343 -12.95 -7.23 0.59
CA GLN A 343 -13.10 -7.67 -0.79
C GLN A 343 -11.76 -7.70 -1.51
N ALA A 344 -11.60 -8.68 -2.39
CA ALA A 344 -10.53 -8.76 -3.37
C ALA A 344 -11.13 -8.83 -4.79
N TYR A 345 -10.31 -8.43 -5.77
CA TYR A 345 -10.73 -8.13 -7.12
C TYR A 345 -9.85 -8.86 -8.13
N PHE A 346 -10.44 -9.29 -9.23
CA PHE A 346 -9.76 -10.03 -10.27
C PHE A 346 -10.36 -9.67 -11.63
N LEU A 347 -9.53 -9.21 -12.57
CA LEU A 347 -9.95 -8.97 -13.94
C LEU A 347 -9.52 -10.15 -14.81
N ALA A 348 -10.38 -10.59 -15.73
CA ALA A 348 -10.06 -11.65 -16.67
C ALA A 348 -10.55 -11.36 -18.09
N ASN A 349 -9.82 -11.86 -19.09
CA ASN A 349 -10.29 -11.86 -20.47
C ASN A 349 -11.29 -13.01 -20.73
N GLY A 350 -11.85 -13.07 -21.94
CA GLY A 350 -12.82 -14.11 -22.33
C GLY A 350 -12.27 -15.55 -22.31
N ARG A 351 -10.95 -15.73 -22.24
CA ARG A 351 -10.31 -17.05 -22.03
C ARG A 351 -10.12 -17.39 -20.55
N GLY A 352 -10.49 -16.49 -19.64
CA GLY A 352 -10.28 -16.64 -18.21
C GLY A 352 -8.86 -16.37 -17.73
N ASN A 353 -7.99 -15.77 -18.56
CA ASN A 353 -6.65 -15.38 -18.11
C ASN A 353 -6.73 -14.04 -17.36
N ARG A 354 -5.99 -13.93 -16.24
CA ARG A 354 -5.92 -12.72 -15.43
C ARG A 354 -5.38 -11.54 -16.23
N LEU A 355 -5.94 -10.37 -15.99
CA LEU A 355 -5.49 -9.09 -16.51
C LEU A 355 -5.05 -8.16 -15.37
N ASP A 356 -4.07 -7.32 -15.68
CA ASP A 356 -3.69 -6.20 -14.81
C ASP A 356 -4.64 -5.01 -15.01
N ARG A 357 -5.10 -4.83 -16.25
CA ARG A 357 -5.93 -3.71 -16.72
C ARG A 357 -7.01 -4.21 -17.67
N ALA A 358 -8.21 -3.65 -17.56
CA ALA A 358 -9.31 -3.98 -18.47
C ALA A 358 -9.19 -3.21 -19.79
N PRO A 359 -9.48 -3.85 -20.95
CA PRO A 359 -9.47 -3.16 -22.23
C PRO A 359 -10.58 -2.10 -22.32
N THR A 360 -10.20 -0.87 -22.69
CA THR A 360 -11.12 0.31 -22.69
C THR A 360 -12.22 0.23 -23.73
N GLU A 361 -12.05 -0.58 -24.77
CA GLU A 361 -13.06 -0.90 -25.76
C GLU A 361 -14.21 -1.77 -25.21
N ILE A 362 -14.01 -2.43 -24.06
CA ILE A 362 -15.02 -3.26 -23.39
C ILE A 362 -15.64 -2.51 -22.19
N VAL A 363 -14.79 -1.94 -21.32
CA VAL A 363 -15.20 -1.23 -20.11
C VAL A 363 -14.34 -0.01 -19.83
N PHE A 364 -14.92 1.02 -19.21
CA PHE A 364 -14.19 2.25 -18.88
C PHE A 364 -14.59 2.83 -17.52
N ASP A 365 -13.61 3.40 -16.81
CA ASP A 365 -13.82 4.09 -15.54
C ASP A 365 -14.41 5.48 -15.78
N ARG A 366 -15.69 5.66 -15.42
CA ARG A 366 -16.38 6.95 -15.51
C ARG A 366 -16.07 7.89 -14.33
N ASN A 367 -15.45 7.38 -13.27
CA ASN A 367 -15.14 8.16 -12.08
C ASN A 367 -13.82 8.94 -12.22
N GLU A 368 -12.97 8.51 -13.15
CA GLU A 368 -11.66 9.05 -13.48
C GLU A 368 -11.62 9.54 -14.95
N PRO A 369 -12.11 10.77 -15.25
CA PRO A 369 -12.20 11.28 -16.62
C PRO A 369 -10.85 11.31 -17.36
N ASP A 370 -9.76 11.53 -16.61
CA ASP A 370 -8.41 11.63 -17.15
C ASP A 370 -7.73 10.25 -17.34
N ARG A 371 -8.30 9.18 -16.77
CA ARG A 371 -7.81 7.80 -16.86
C ARG A 371 -8.97 6.82 -16.88
N SER A 372 -9.50 6.57 -18.07
CA SER A 372 -10.63 5.68 -18.29
C SER A 372 -10.30 4.19 -18.14
N GLU A 373 -9.04 3.82 -17.93
CA GLU A 373 -8.62 2.42 -17.78
C GLU A 373 -8.90 1.90 -16.37
N ILE A 374 -9.56 0.74 -16.28
CA ILE A 374 -9.80 0.06 -15.00
C ILE A 374 -8.57 -0.79 -14.66
N VAL A 375 -7.86 -0.41 -13.59
CA VAL A 375 -6.72 -1.16 -13.05
C VAL A 375 -7.19 -2.07 -11.93
N ASN A 376 -6.83 -3.35 -12.01
CA ASN A 376 -7.23 -4.34 -11.01
C ASN A 376 -6.75 -3.93 -9.61
N GLY A 377 -7.56 -4.16 -8.57
CA GLY A 377 -7.33 -3.63 -7.23
C GLY A 377 -7.86 -2.21 -7.07
N ARG A 378 -7.03 -1.17 -7.25
CA ARG A 378 -7.36 0.22 -6.88
C ARG A 378 -8.60 0.80 -7.56
N SER A 379 -8.78 0.60 -8.87
CA SER A 379 -9.99 1.10 -9.56
C SER A 379 -11.24 0.38 -9.04
N CYS A 380 -11.13 -0.93 -8.81
CA CYS A 380 -12.23 -1.74 -8.27
C CYS A 380 -12.58 -1.33 -6.83
N MET A 381 -11.59 -1.13 -5.97
CA MET A 381 -11.78 -0.61 -4.60
C MET A 381 -12.51 0.75 -4.60
N SER A 382 -12.13 1.65 -5.51
CA SER A 382 -12.78 2.96 -5.67
C SER A 382 -14.22 2.80 -6.18
N CYS A 383 -14.47 1.92 -7.15
CA CYS A 383 -15.80 1.69 -7.71
C CYS A 383 -16.76 1.01 -6.73
N HIS A 384 -16.23 0.16 -5.85
CA HIS A 384 -16.91 -0.63 -4.83
C HIS A 384 -16.62 -0.10 -3.41
N PHE A 385 -16.49 1.22 -3.28
CA PHE A 385 -16.12 1.90 -2.04
C PHE A 385 -17.01 1.56 -0.83
N ALA A 386 -18.28 1.20 -1.06
CA ALA A 386 -19.26 0.80 -0.05
C ALA A 386 -19.71 -0.67 -0.16
N GLY A 387 -19.01 -1.49 -0.94
CA GLY A 387 -19.27 -2.91 -1.18
C GLY A 387 -19.92 -3.20 -2.55
N MET A 388 -20.70 -4.27 -2.62
CA MET A 388 -21.43 -4.62 -3.85
C MET A 388 -22.43 -3.54 -4.23
N LYS A 389 -22.48 -3.20 -5.53
CA LYS A 389 -23.39 -2.18 -6.05
C LYS A 389 -24.76 -2.79 -6.31
N THR A 390 -25.81 -2.07 -5.96
CA THR A 390 -27.19 -2.47 -6.26
C THR A 390 -27.50 -2.29 -7.73
N PHE A 391 -28.28 -3.20 -8.31
CA PHE A 391 -28.77 -3.09 -9.70
C PHE A 391 -30.07 -3.89 -9.86
N ARG A 392 -30.78 -3.64 -10.96
CA ARG A 392 -32.00 -4.36 -11.31
C ARG A 392 -31.74 -5.38 -12.39
N ASP A 393 -32.31 -6.57 -12.23
CA ASP A 393 -32.31 -7.59 -13.27
C ASP A 393 -33.34 -7.24 -14.36
N ASP A 394 -32.86 -7.07 -15.59
CA ASP A 394 -33.69 -6.87 -16.78
C ASP A 394 -34.12 -8.22 -17.39
N VAL A 395 -33.42 -9.32 -17.11
CA VAL A 395 -33.54 -10.57 -17.89
C VAL A 395 -34.70 -11.45 -17.42
N ARG A 396 -34.91 -11.63 -16.10
CA ARG A 396 -35.97 -12.51 -15.55
C ARG A 396 -37.35 -12.18 -16.09
N ASN A 397 -37.69 -10.89 -16.20
CA ASN A 397 -39.00 -10.47 -16.68
C ASN A 397 -39.22 -10.87 -18.14
N VAL A 398 -38.17 -10.80 -18.96
CA VAL A 398 -38.21 -11.25 -20.36
C VAL A 398 -38.37 -12.76 -20.44
N ILE A 399 -37.56 -13.53 -19.68
CA ILE A 399 -37.68 -15.00 -19.58
C ILE A 399 -39.09 -15.41 -19.15
N SER A 400 -39.66 -14.70 -18.18
CA SER A 400 -40.99 -14.99 -17.64
C SER A 400 -42.09 -14.85 -18.69
N GLY A 401 -41.98 -13.84 -19.56
CA GLY A 401 -42.92 -13.59 -20.66
C GLY A 401 -42.70 -14.45 -21.92
N GLN A 402 -41.54 -15.08 -22.06
CA GLN A 402 -41.15 -15.83 -23.26
C GLN A 402 -41.30 -17.34 -23.06
N ALA A 403 -42.53 -17.86 -23.20
CA ALA A 403 -42.84 -19.27 -22.98
C ALA A 403 -42.06 -20.25 -23.89
N SER A 404 -41.61 -19.80 -25.06
CA SER A 404 -40.87 -20.62 -26.04
C SER A 404 -39.35 -20.64 -25.81
N LEU A 405 -38.84 -20.01 -24.75
CA LEU A 405 -37.41 -20.01 -24.46
C LEU A 405 -36.96 -21.43 -24.09
N PRO A 406 -35.89 -21.97 -24.72
CA PRO A 406 -35.30 -23.24 -24.33
C PRO A 406 -34.86 -23.25 -22.85
N ASP A 407 -35.12 -24.35 -22.14
CA ASP A 407 -34.76 -24.54 -20.73
C ASP A 407 -35.21 -23.38 -19.81
N ARG A 408 -36.37 -22.80 -20.09
CA ARG A 408 -36.94 -21.66 -19.35
C ARG A 408 -36.96 -21.87 -17.84
N ASP A 409 -37.35 -23.05 -17.36
CA ASP A 409 -37.45 -23.33 -15.92
C ASP A 409 -36.09 -23.28 -15.25
N ARG A 410 -35.05 -23.83 -15.90
CA ARG A 410 -33.66 -23.72 -15.46
C ARG A 410 -33.18 -22.26 -15.46
N ALA A 411 -33.53 -21.49 -16.48
CA ALA A 411 -33.22 -20.06 -16.51
C ALA A 411 -33.90 -19.31 -15.34
N LEU A 412 -35.17 -19.60 -15.04
CA LEU A 412 -35.89 -19.00 -13.91
C LEU A 412 -35.37 -19.47 -12.54
N ALA A 413 -34.71 -20.62 -12.45
CA ALA A 413 -34.04 -21.09 -11.24
C ALA A 413 -32.74 -20.30 -10.96
N LEU A 414 -32.03 -19.87 -12.01
CA LEU A 414 -30.81 -19.06 -11.87
C LEU A 414 -31.12 -17.56 -11.74
N TYR A 415 -32.00 -17.02 -12.58
CA TYR A 415 -32.40 -15.61 -12.58
C TYR A 415 -33.49 -15.38 -11.53
N VAL A 416 -33.12 -15.22 -10.26
CA VAL A 416 -34.06 -15.14 -9.13
C VAL A 416 -34.88 -13.84 -9.09
N GLU A 417 -35.92 -13.80 -8.27
CA GLU A 417 -36.70 -12.58 -8.06
C GLU A 417 -35.87 -11.42 -7.51
N GLN A 418 -36.21 -10.19 -7.91
CA GLN A 418 -35.46 -9.00 -7.52
C GLN A 418 -35.29 -8.87 -6.00
N GLY A 419 -36.33 -9.17 -5.21
CA GLY A 419 -36.23 -9.11 -3.74
C GLY A 419 -35.28 -10.14 -3.13
N GLN A 420 -35.02 -11.26 -3.81
CA GLN A 420 -33.96 -12.19 -3.40
C GLN A 420 -32.58 -11.67 -3.82
N LEU A 421 -32.44 -11.15 -5.04
CA LEU A 421 -31.20 -10.53 -5.51
C LEU A 421 -30.76 -9.36 -4.62
N ASP A 422 -31.68 -8.46 -4.30
CA ASP A 422 -31.45 -7.29 -3.44
C ASP A 422 -30.95 -7.70 -2.06
N ARG A 423 -31.58 -8.71 -1.43
CA ARG A 423 -31.13 -9.24 -0.14
C ARG A 423 -29.69 -9.76 -0.18
N LEU A 424 -29.33 -10.52 -1.22
CA LEU A 424 -27.97 -11.05 -1.36
C LEU A 424 -26.94 -9.94 -1.57
N LEU A 425 -27.28 -8.92 -2.37
CA LEU A 425 -26.42 -7.74 -2.56
C LEU A 425 -26.24 -6.96 -1.26
N ASP A 426 -27.31 -6.74 -0.51
CA ASP A 426 -27.28 -6.04 0.77
C ASP A 426 -26.47 -6.80 1.82
N GLU A 427 -26.63 -8.13 1.91
CA GLU A 427 -25.85 -9.00 2.79
C GLU A 427 -24.34 -8.93 2.47
N ASP A 428 -23.97 -9.05 1.20
CA ASP A 428 -22.57 -9.01 0.78
C ASP A 428 -21.94 -7.63 0.97
N ALA A 429 -22.71 -6.56 0.72
CA ALA A 429 -22.26 -5.20 0.95
C ALA A 429 -22.16 -4.88 2.45
N ALA A 430 -23.08 -5.39 3.29
CA ALA A 430 -23.02 -5.23 4.75
C ALA A 430 -21.80 -5.93 5.34
N ARG A 431 -21.45 -7.14 4.85
CA ARG A 431 -20.23 -7.86 5.23
C ARG A 431 -18.98 -7.02 5.00
N PHE A 432 -18.84 -6.42 3.82
CA PHE A 432 -17.71 -5.56 3.50
C PHE A 432 -17.68 -4.29 4.37
N ARG A 433 -18.82 -3.61 4.53
CA ARG A 433 -18.90 -2.39 5.37
C ARG A 433 -18.57 -2.67 6.83
N HIS A 434 -18.97 -3.82 7.35
CA HIS A 434 -18.59 -4.27 8.69
C HIS A 434 -17.07 -4.41 8.81
N ALA A 435 -16.41 -5.09 7.88
CA ALA A 435 -14.95 -5.25 7.88
C ALA A 435 -14.22 -3.91 7.80
N VAL A 436 -14.69 -2.97 6.97
CA VAL A 436 -14.14 -1.60 6.89
C VAL A 436 -14.30 -0.85 8.20
N THR A 437 -15.45 -0.96 8.86
CA THR A 437 -15.72 -0.31 10.14
C THR A 437 -14.88 -0.93 11.27
N GLU A 438 -14.73 -2.26 11.29
CA GLU A 438 -13.86 -2.99 12.22
C GLU A 438 -12.40 -2.55 12.05
N ALA A 439 -11.96 -2.32 10.81
CA ALA A 439 -10.66 -1.74 10.47
C ALA A 439 -10.51 -0.27 10.96
N GLY A 440 -11.57 0.36 11.45
CA GLY A 440 -11.56 1.77 11.89
C GLY A 440 -11.70 2.75 10.73
N GLY A 441 -12.03 2.26 9.52
CA GLY A 441 -12.33 3.09 8.37
C GLY A 441 -13.77 3.55 8.37
N ARG A 442 -14.04 4.63 7.65
CA ARG A 442 -15.39 5.13 7.37
C ARG A 442 -15.84 4.62 6.01
N ILE A 443 -17.14 4.48 5.85
CA ILE A 443 -17.70 4.18 4.52
C ILE A 443 -17.70 5.48 3.72
N PRO A 444 -16.98 5.55 2.58
CA PRO A 444 -16.96 6.75 1.75
C PRO A 444 -18.35 7.05 1.18
N GLU A 445 -18.59 8.31 0.82
CA GLU A 445 -19.85 8.72 0.18
C GLU A 445 -19.80 8.53 -1.35
N ASP A 446 -18.59 8.53 -1.91
CA ASP A 446 -18.36 8.48 -3.36
C ASP A 446 -17.01 7.82 -3.72
N PRO A 447 -16.81 7.40 -4.98
CA PRO A 447 -15.57 6.76 -5.41
C PRO A 447 -14.30 7.60 -5.23
N ARG A 448 -14.40 8.95 -5.27
CA ARG A 448 -13.24 9.85 -5.14
C ARG A 448 -12.83 10.07 -3.68
N SER A 449 -13.76 9.90 -2.73
CA SER A 449 -13.46 9.93 -1.30
C SER A 449 -12.98 8.58 -0.75
N GLU A 450 -13.00 7.51 -1.54
CA GLU A 450 -12.44 6.21 -1.15
C GLU A 450 -10.93 6.33 -0.81
N PRO A 451 -10.51 5.92 0.41
CA PRO A 451 -9.19 6.27 0.94
C PRO A 451 -8.01 5.69 0.16
N VAL A 452 -8.08 4.44 -0.34
CA VAL A 452 -6.97 3.83 -1.10
C VAL A 452 -6.78 4.53 -2.44
N GLY A 453 -7.87 4.77 -3.17
CA GLY A 453 -7.88 5.52 -4.42
C GLY A 453 -7.43 6.96 -4.24
N ALA A 454 -7.92 7.64 -3.19
CA ALA A 454 -7.59 9.03 -2.91
C ALA A 454 -6.10 9.22 -2.59
N VAL A 455 -5.54 8.36 -1.74
CA VAL A 455 -4.10 8.37 -1.44
C VAL A 455 -3.28 8.02 -2.68
N GLY A 456 -3.70 7.03 -3.47
CA GLY A 456 -3.03 6.66 -4.72
C GLY A 456 -2.98 7.81 -5.72
N ARG A 457 -4.10 8.51 -5.95
CA ARG A 457 -4.16 9.71 -6.81
C ARG A 457 -3.26 10.83 -6.28
N ARG A 458 -3.28 11.08 -4.97
CA ARG A 458 -2.46 12.12 -4.34
C ARG A 458 -0.98 11.83 -4.50
N PHE A 459 -0.58 10.57 -4.33
CA PHE A 459 0.80 10.13 -4.51
C PHE A 459 1.27 10.31 -5.97
N GLU A 460 0.45 9.93 -6.94
CA GLU A 460 0.78 10.05 -8.37
C GLU A 460 0.79 11.50 -8.89
N ALA A 461 0.22 12.44 -8.14
CA ALA A 461 0.23 13.85 -8.50
C ALA A 461 1.67 14.42 -8.58
N PRO A 462 1.90 15.45 -9.40
CA PRO A 462 3.18 16.15 -9.45
C PRO A 462 3.61 16.67 -8.06
N LEU A 463 4.90 16.64 -7.79
CA LEU A 463 5.47 17.15 -6.54
C LEU A 463 5.88 18.60 -6.70
N GLY A 464 5.49 19.45 -5.77
CA GLY A 464 6.11 20.76 -5.55
C GLY A 464 7.39 20.64 -4.71
N THR A 465 8.12 21.75 -4.56
CA THR A 465 9.42 21.78 -3.87
C THR A 465 9.36 21.31 -2.41
N GLU A 466 8.29 21.64 -1.69
CA GLU A 466 8.12 21.34 -0.27
C GLU A 466 8.00 19.84 -0.04
N LEU A 467 7.12 19.18 -0.80
CA LEU A 467 6.93 17.73 -0.73
C LEU A 467 8.18 17.00 -1.25
N ALA A 468 8.78 17.48 -2.34
CA ALA A 468 10.03 16.93 -2.88
C ALA A 468 11.16 16.96 -1.84
N ALA A 469 11.31 18.08 -1.13
CA ALA A 469 12.31 18.21 -0.07
C ALA A 469 12.03 17.29 1.12
N ALA A 470 10.77 17.22 1.54
CA ALA A 470 10.36 16.33 2.63
C ALA A 470 10.54 14.85 2.28
N GLU A 471 10.28 14.45 1.02
CA GLU A 471 10.56 13.11 0.50
C GLU A 471 12.06 12.78 0.42
N LEU A 472 12.95 13.76 0.49
CA LEU A 472 14.40 13.56 0.61
C LEU A 472 14.89 13.68 2.06
N GLY A 473 14.02 14.08 3.00
CA GLY A 473 14.41 14.37 4.37
C GLY A 473 15.29 15.63 4.50
N VAL A 474 15.18 16.58 3.57
CA VAL A 474 15.95 17.82 3.55
C VAL A 474 15.05 19.05 3.63
N GLN A 475 15.65 20.20 3.95
CA GLN A 475 14.95 21.49 3.87
C GLN A 475 14.79 21.94 2.41
N PRO A 476 13.69 22.63 2.04
CA PRO A 476 13.48 23.12 0.68
C PRO A 476 14.63 23.95 0.11
N ALA A 477 15.26 24.78 0.96
CA ALA A 477 16.44 25.56 0.57
C ALA A 477 17.64 24.69 0.20
N ALA A 478 17.87 23.59 0.93
CA ALA A 478 18.96 22.65 0.65
C ALA A 478 18.73 21.89 -0.66
N LEU A 479 17.48 21.49 -0.94
CA LEU A 479 17.11 20.88 -2.22
C LEU A 479 17.37 21.85 -3.39
N ARG A 480 16.90 23.11 -3.28
CA ARG A 480 17.12 24.14 -4.32
C ARG A 480 18.61 24.37 -4.59
N ALA A 481 19.39 24.60 -3.54
CA ALA A 481 20.84 24.79 -3.66
C ALA A 481 21.54 23.58 -4.29
N GLY A 482 21.12 22.36 -3.95
CA GLY A 482 21.68 21.15 -4.54
C GLY A 482 21.33 20.94 -6.01
N ILE A 483 20.16 21.40 -6.47
CA ILE A 483 19.80 21.39 -7.88
C ILE A 483 20.58 22.46 -8.65
N GLU A 484 20.66 23.69 -8.12
CA GLU A 484 21.39 24.81 -8.72
C GLU A 484 22.88 24.50 -8.90
N GLY A 485 23.49 23.87 -7.89
CA GLY A 485 24.91 23.49 -7.91
C GLY A 485 25.24 22.25 -8.75
N ASN A 486 24.26 21.58 -9.37
CA ASN A 486 24.45 20.29 -10.01
C ASN A 486 23.94 20.25 -11.45
N THR A 487 24.87 20.31 -12.41
CA THR A 487 24.59 20.29 -13.85
C THR A 487 23.89 19.01 -14.30
N ARG A 488 24.17 17.86 -13.67
CA ARG A 488 23.49 16.60 -13.96
C ARG A 488 22.02 16.67 -13.56
N LEU A 489 21.70 17.13 -12.34
CA LEU A 489 20.30 17.26 -11.91
C LEU A 489 19.54 18.26 -12.80
N SER A 490 20.19 19.36 -13.19
CA SER A 490 19.62 20.30 -14.14
C SER A 490 19.32 19.64 -15.50
N SER A 491 20.24 18.84 -16.03
CA SER A 491 20.05 18.11 -17.30
C SER A 491 18.97 17.02 -17.25
N LEU A 492 18.71 16.47 -16.06
CA LEU A 492 17.62 15.52 -15.81
C LEU A 492 16.26 16.22 -15.62
N GLY A 493 16.21 17.55 -15.72
CA GLY A 493 14.98 18.33 -15.65
C GLY A 493 14.56 18.74 -14.23
N PHE A 494 15.39 18.55 -13.20
CA PHE A 494 15.06 19.00 -11.83
C PHE A 494 15.00 20.52 -11.67
N GLY A 495 15.52 21.29 -12.64
CA GLY A 495 15.38 22.74 -12.68
C GLY A 495 13.93 23.23 -12.62
N GLN A 496 12.95 22.37 -12.98
CA GLN A 496 11.52 22.63 -12.79
C GLN A 496 11.17 23.00 -11.34
N LEU A 497 11.85 22.44 -10.33
CA LEU A 497 11.60 22.72 -8.90
C LEU A 497 12.21 24.04 -8.42
N LEU A 498 13.03 24.70 -9.25
CA LEU A 498 13.59 26.02 -8.97
C LEU A 498 12.63 27.15 -9.33
N ILE A 499 11.71 26.89 -10.28
CA ILE A 499 10.73 27.86 -10.75
C ILE A 499 9.64 28.06 -9.69
N GLU A 500 9.12 29.28 -9.59
CA GLU A 500 7.95 29.57 -8.74
C GLU A 500 6.75 28.73 -9.15
N ASN A 501 6.11 28.04 -8.19
CA ASN A 501 5.03 27.07 -8.42
C ASN A 501 5.40 25.91 -9.38
N GLY A 502 6.70 25.70 -9.62
CA GLY A 502 7.20 24.60 -10.42
C GLY A 502 6.91 23.25 -9.77
N THR A 503 6.58 22.26 -10.59
CA THR A 503 6.33 20.88 -10.13
C THR A 503 7.08 19.88 -10.99
N ILE A 504 7.30 18.70 -10.45
CA ILE A 504 7.94 17.59 -11.15
C ILE A 504 7.02 16.36 -11.17
N LYS A 505 6.99 15.64 -12.28
CA LYS A 505 6.17 14.44 -12.41
C LYS A 505 6.72 13.30 -11.55
N ARG A 506 5.82 12.47 -11.01
CA ARG A 506 6.13 11.40 -10.06
C ARG A 506 7.04 10.32 -10.64
N ASP A 507 6.87 9.99 -11.92
CA ASP A 507 7.67 9.02 -12.65
C ASP A 507 9.14 9.45 -12.74
N LEU A 508 9.40 10.67 -13.22
CA LEU A 508 10.74 11.26 -13.29
C LEU A 508 11.37 11.35 -11.89
N TRP A 509 10.59 11.78 -10.89
CA TRP A 509 11.04 11.85 -9.50
C TRP A 509 11.49 10.48 -8.96
N GLN A 510 10.73 9.42 -9.22
CA GLN A 510 11.06 8.06 -8.76
C GLN A 510 12.26 7.47 -9.50
N GLU A 511 12.31 7.62 -10.83
CA GLU A 511 13.40 7.08 -11.66
C GLU A 511 14.75 7.65 -11.23
N HIS A 512 14.79 8.96 -10.96
CA HIS A 512 16.01 9.68 -10.62
C HIS A 512 16.15 9.99 -9.12
N PHE A 513 15.35 9.36 -8.26
CA PHE A 513 15.52 9.49 -6.80
C PHE A 513 16.96 9.15 -6.33
N PRO A 514 17.62 8.09 -6.84
CA PRO A 514 19.02 7.81 -6.47
C PRO A 514 20.01 8.88 -6.95
N ASP A 515 19.73 9.60 -8.03
CA ASP A 515 20.57 10.71 -8.50
C ASP A 515 20.51 11.89 -7.52
N LEU A 516 19.32 12.21 -6.99
CA LEU A 516 19.13 13.23 -5.96
C LEU A 516 19.85 12.87 -4.66
N VAL A 517 19.68 11.63 -4.20
CA VAL A 517 20.33 11.13 -2.99
C VAL A 517 21.86 11.24 -3.08
N ARG A 518 22.45 10.85 -4.21
CA ARG A 518 23.90 10.99 -4.46
C ARG A 518 24.34 12.46 -4.55
N ALA A 519 23.59 13.28 -5.30
CA ALA A 519 23.92 14.68 -5.52
C ALA A 519 23.91 15.51 -4.24
N LEU A 520 22.99 15.19 -3.32
CA LEU A 520 22.84 15.84 -2.02
C LEU A 520 23.66 15.18 -0.91
N ALA A 521 24.48 14.17 -1.24
CA ALA A 521 25.28 13.38 -0.29
C ALA A 521 24.45 12.80 0.89
N LEU A 522 23.21 12.40 0.61
CA LEU A 522 22.25 11.90 1.61
C LEU A 522 22.45 10.42 1.98
N VAL A 523 23.66 9.88 1.74
CA VAL A 523 24.10 8.46 1.86
C VAL A 523 23.96 7.65 0.54
N GLU A 524 24.76 6.60 0.34
CA GLU A 524 24.78 5.80 -0.88
C GLU A 524 23.48 4.99 -1.10
N PRO A 525 22.93 4.93 -2.32
CA PRO A 525 21.86 3.99 -2.64
C PRO A 525 22.39 2.55 -2.65
N PRO A 526 21.63 1.56 -2.15
CA PRO A 526 22.09 0.17 -2.09
C PRO A 526 22.45 -0.39 -3.46
N SER A 527 23.66 -0.96 -3.55
CA SER A 527 24.12 -1.78 -4.68
C SER A 527 23.31 -3.08 -4.86
N SER A 528 22.57 -3.51 -3.83
CA SER A 528 21.78 -4.75 -3.78
C SER A 528 20.35 -4.63 -4.36
N PHE A 529 19.83 -3.43 -4.61
CA PHE A 529 18.49 -3.27 -5.20
C PHE A 529 18.46 -3.56 -6.70
N ARG A 530 19.58 -3.36 -7.40
CA ARG A 530 19.74 -3.86 -8.77
C ARG A 530 19.76 -5.38 -8.82
N ALA A 531 20.25 -6.07 -7.78
CA ALA A 531 20.29 -7.53 -7.73
C ALA A 531 18.91 -8.14 -7.48
N LEU A 532 18.10 -7.59 -6.55
CA LEU A 532 16.73 -8.05 -6.31
C LEU A 532 15.78 -7.75 -7.49
N ARG A 533 15.96 -6.59 -8.14
CA ARG A 533 15.23 -6.24 -9.36
C ARG A 533 15.68 -7.07 -10.57
N ALA A 534 16.95 -7.48 -10.62
CA ALA A 534 17.47 -8.40 -11.62
C ALA A 534 17.03 -9.84 -11.34
N GLU A 535 16.97 -10.32 -10.09
CA GLU A 535 16.48 -11.67 -9.74
C GLU A 535 14.98 -11.83 -9.98
N ALA A 536 14.18 -10.78 -9.74
CA ALA A 536 12.76 -10.76 -10.13
C ALA A 536 12.55 -10.73 -11.67
N GLN A 537 13.57 -10.31 -12.43
CA GLN A 537 13.53 -10.27 -13.91
C GLN A 537 14.31 -11.42 -14.58
N SER A 538 15.22 -12.11 -13.88
CA SER A 538 16.16 -13.08 -14.43
C SER A 538 15.71 -14.54 -14.32
N ASP A 539 14.49 -14.79 -13.85
CA ASP A 539 13.83 -16.10 -14.01
C ASP A 539 13.49 -16.43 -15.48
N ARG A 540 14.07 -15.67 -16.42
CA ARG A 540 14.07 -15.91 -17.86
C ARG A 540 15.50 -15.79 -18.40
N SER A 541 16.21 -16.91 -18.40
CA SER A 541 17.35 -17.29 -19.27
C SER A 541 18.78 -16.78 -19.01
N ALA A 542 19.64 -17.73 -18.60
CA ALA A 542 21.08 -17.93 -18.93
C ALA A 542 22.21 -17.20 -18.12
N PRO A 543 23.44 -17.77 -18.05
CA PRO A 543 24.36 -17.69 -16.89
C PRO A 543 25.50 -16.64 -16.99
N PRO A 544 26.16 -16.25 -15.87
CA PRO A 544 27.16 -15.17 -15.85
C PRO A 544 28.62 -15.64 -16.00
N PRO A 545 29.55 -14.76 -16.46
CA PRO A 545 30.99 -15.03 -16.49
C PRO A 545 31.69 -14.69 -15.16
N ARG A 546 32.82 -15.37 -14.90
CA ARG A 546 33.63 -15.32 -13.67
C ARG A 546 34.29 -13.95 -13.41
N ALA A 547 34.12 -13.42 -12.20
CA ALA A 547 34.94 -12.36 -11.62
C ALA A 547 36.05 -12.94 -10.70
N SER A 548 37.19 -12.27 -10.65
CA SER A 548 38.35 -12.58 -9.80
C SER A 548 37.99 -12.56 -8.30
N GLN A 549 38.42 -13.58 -7.56
CA GLN A 549 38.14 -13.74 -6.13
C GLN A 549 38.96 -12.74 -5.29
N PRO A 550 38.36 -12.08 -4.28
CA PRO A 550 39.10 -11.24 -3.34
C PRO A 550 40.00 -12.09 -2.43
N GLU A 551 41.20 -11.58 -2.12
CA GLU A 551 42.15 -12.24 -1.23
C GLU A 551 41.70 -12.16 0.25
N LEU A 552 41.98 -13.21 1.02
CA LEU A 552 41.65 -13.30 2.44
C LEU A 552 42.38 -12.21 3.27
N PRO A 553 41.70 -11.50 4.20
CA PRO A 553 42.33 -10.47 5.02
C PRO A 553 43.39 -11.09 5.93
N ARG A 554 44.64 -10.60 5.84
CA ARG A 554 45.80 -11.10 6.61
C ARG A 554 45.64 -11.05 8.14
N ALA A 555 44.63 -10.36 8.65
CA ALA A 555 44.35 -10.21 10.08
C ALA A 555 43.35 -11.22 10.65
N SER A 556 42.77 -12.11 9.83
CA SER A 556 41.76 -13.07 10.25
C SER A 556 42.37 -14.16 11.14
N ARG A 557 41.88 -14.32 12.37
CA ARG A 557 42.41 -15.27 13.36
C ARG A 557 41.39 -16.26 13.89
N ALA A 558 40.10 -16.02 13.71
CA ALA A 558 39.04 -16.90 14.16
C ALA A 558 38.05 -17.26 13.04
N LEU A 559 37.63 -18.52 12.99
CA LEU A 559 36.69 -19.10 12.02
C LEU A 559 35.53 -19.75 12.75
N ALA A 560 34.29 -19.56 12.29
CA ALA A 560 33.14 -20.35 12.72
C ALA A 560 32.46 -21.04 11.53
N ILE A 561 31.78 -22.14 11.82
CA ILE A 561 31.01 -22.89 10.82
C ILE A 561 29.52 -22.60 11.03
N THR A 562 28.84 -22.30 9.94
CA THR A 562 27.38 -22.14 9.90
C THR A 562 26.81 -23.01 8.78
N THR A 563 25.51 -23.27 8.82
CA THR A 563 24.84 -24.01 7.75
C THR A 563 23.52 -23.37 7.37
N ARG A 564 23.17 -23.43 6.09
CA ARG A 564 21.87 -23.05 5.53
C ARG A 564 20.97 -24.25 5.24
N THR A 565 21.43 -25.46 5.56
CA THR A 565 20.70 -26.70 5.28
C THR A 565 20.57 -27.55 6.53
N VAL A 566 19.38 -28.12 6.74
CA VAL A 566 19.12 -29.04 7.86
C VAL A 566 19.80 -30.40 7.72
N TRP A 567 20.32 -30.69 6.51
CA TRP A 567 20.96 -31.96 6.18
C TRP A 567 22.45 -32.01 6.55
N PHE A 568 23.00 -30.91 7.07
CA PHE A 568 24.40 -30.80 7.48
C PHE A 568 24.50 -30.47 8.97
N LYS A 569 25.36 -31.16 9.70
CA LYS A 569 25.67 -30.84 11.10
C LYS A 569 27.01 -30.13 11.15
N THR A 570 27.05 -28.91 11.69
CA THR A 570 28.30 -28.13 11.76
C THR A 570 29.38 -28.86 12.55
N GLY A 571 29.00 -29.57 13.63
CA GLY A 571 29.91 -30.39 14.44
C GLY A 571 30.67 -31.47 13.66
N ASP A 572 30.09 -32.02 12.57
CA ASP A 572 30.80 -32.99 11.73
C ASP A 572 31.96 -32.31 10.98
N LEU A 573 31.77 -31.09 10.48
CA LEU A 573 32.84 -30.33 9.82
C LEU A 573 33.84 -29.73 10.80
N GLU A 574 33.37 -29.29 11.97
CA GLU A 574 34.22 -28.82 13.05
C GLU A 574 35.21 -29.91 13.48
N GLY A 575 34.73 -31.14 13.71
CA GLY A 575 35.59 -32.28 14.05
C GLY A 575 36.61 -32.61 12.96
N GLU A 576 36.20 -32.57 11.69
CA GLU A 576 37.08 -32.85 10.56
C GLU A 576 38.12 -31.75 10.33
N LEU A 577 37.78 -30.47 10.53
CA LEU A 577 38.75 -29.37 10.47
C LEU A 577 39.76 -29.43 11.62
N VAL A 578 39.31 -29.78 12.83
CA VAL A 578 40.20 -29.98 13.99
C VAL A 578 41.17 -31.15 13.77
N ALA A 579 40.82 -32.14 12.94
CA ALA A 579 41.72 -33.24 12.56
C ALA A 579 42.59 -32.93 11.32
N ASN A 580 42.40 -31.79 10.66
CA ASN A 580 43.04 -31.46 9.39
C ASN A 580 44.38 -30.71 9.57
N ALA A 581 45.48 -31.29 9.09
CA ALA A 581 46.83 -30.69 9.22
C ALA A 581 46.95 -29.31 8.53
N ASP A 582 46.36 -29.14 7.34
CA ASP A 582 46.41 -27.87 6.60
C ASP A 582 45.69 -26.74 7.35
N PHE A 583 44.60 -27.09 8.04
CA PHE A 583 43.87 -26.15 8.88
C PHE A 583 44.72 -25.69 10.08
N HIS A 584 45.44 -26.60 10.74
CA HIS A 584 46.36 -26.23 11.83
C HIS A 584 47.50 -25.33 11.34
N GLU A 585 48.08 -25.63 10.20
CA GLU A 585 49.16 -24.83 9.59
C GLU A 585 48.69 -23.42 9.18
N SER A 586 47.38 -23.20 8.99
CA SER A 586 46.84 -21.86 8.69
C SER A 586 46.89 -20.88 9.87
N GLY A 587 47.04 -21.38 11.11
CA GLY A 587 47.04 -20.57 12.33
C GLY A 587 45.68 -19.96 12.72
N ILE A 588 44.59 -20.36 12.07
CA ILE A 588 43.23 -19.87 12.34
C ILE A 588 42.55 -20.73 13.42
N LEU A 589 41.95 -20.09 14.42
CA LEU A 589 41.25 -20.75 15.51
C LEU A 589 39.79 -21.04 15.14
N LEU A 590 39.34 -22.28 15.35
CA LEU A 590 37.93 -22.63 15.21
C LEU A 590 37.15 -22.22 16.48
N VAL A 591 36.09 -21.43 16.32
CA VAL A 591 35.22 -20.98 17.42
C VAL A 591 33.78 -21.44 17.20
N GLN A 592 33.14 -21.86 18.29
CA GLN A 592 31.76 -22.37 18.29
C GLN A 592 30.71 -21.25 18.08
N ARG A 593 31.03 -20.02 18.48
CA ARG A 593 30.12 -18.87 18.36
C ARG A 593 30.52 -18.03 17.16
N ALA A 594 29.64 -17.93 16.16
CA ALA A 594 29.85 -17.10 14.98
C ALA A 594 30.21 -15.65 15.32
N ALA A 595 29.69 -15.08 16.41
CA ALA A 595 30.02 -13.72 16.86
C ALA A 595 31.50 -13.49 17.21
N LEU A 596 32.23 -14.55 17.58
CA LEU A 596 33.65 -14.49 17.94
C LEU A 596 34.58 -14.74 16.74
N ALA A 597 34.03 -15.04 15.57
CA ALA A 597 34.80 -15.34 14.38
C ALA A 597 35.07 -14.08 13.54
N ASP A 598 36.20 -14.08 12.85
CA ASP A 598 36.52 -13.15 11.77
C ASP A 598 36.00 -13.68 10.43
N LEU A 599 36.04 -15.01 10.25
CA LEU A 599 35.62 -15.72 9.05
C LEU A 599 34.44 -16.67 9.35
N LEU A 600 33.52 -16.80 8.40
CA LEU A 600 32.44 -17.77 8.43
C LEU A 600 32.56 -18.75 7.28
N VAL A 601 32.59 -20.04 7.58
CA VAL A 601 32.34 -21.10 6.60
C VAL A 601 30.86 -21.42 6.63
N THR A 602 30.13 -21.05 5.58
CA THR A 602 28.71 -21.38 5.46
C THR A 602 28.54 -22.56 4.52
N VAL A 603 28.04 -23.68 5.03
CA VAL A 603 27.73 -24.88 4.23
C VAL A 603 26.27 -24.90 3.82
N ASP A 604 26.03 -25.21 2.54
CA ASP A 604 24.70 -25.33 1.98
C ASP A 604 24.59 -26.57 1.09
N ARG A 605 23.35 -26.97 0.81
CA ARG A 605 23.01 -28.07 -0.10
C ARG A 605 21.82 -27.67 -0.94
N PRO A 606 22.00 -27.42 -2.25
CA PRO A 606 20.88 -27.19 -3.17
C PRO A 606 19.88 -28.35 -3.13
N ALA A 607 18.59 -28.01 -3.16
CA ALA A 607 17.50 -28.98 -3.07
C ALA A 607 17.61 -30.07 -4.15
N LEU A 608 17.34 -31.32 -3.78
CA LEU A 608 17.37 -32.51 -4.66
C LEU A 608 18.73 -32.82 -5.31
N THR A 609 19.84 -32.36 -4.72
CA THR A 609 21.20 -32.66 -5.20
C THR A 609 22.03 -33.43 -4.15
N PHE A 610 23.14 -34.05 -4.57
CA PHE A 610 24.19 -34.56 -3.69
C PHE A 610 25.37 -33.59 -3.56
N ASP A 611 25.14 -32.34 -3.96
CA ASP A 611 26.15 -31.31 -3.99
C ASP A 611 26.12 -30.50 -2.71
N TRP A 612 27.28 -30.35 -2.09
CA TRP A 612 27.49 -29.58 -0.88
C TRP A 612 28.39 -28.42 -1.23
N THR A 613 27.87 -27.21 -1.08
CA THR A 613 28.61 -25.98 -1.36
C THR A 613 29.07 -25.37 -0.05
N TYR A 614 30.18 -24.66 -0.10
CA TYR A 614 30.60 -23.81 1.01
C TYR A 614 31.08 -22.46 0.50
N THR A 615 30.97 -21.46 1.36
CA THR A 615 31.60 -20.14 1.18
C THR A 615 32.38 -19.77 2.44
N ILE A 616 33.58 -19.22 2.26
CA ILE A 616 34.37 -18.55 3.30
C ILE A 616 34.17 -17.05 3.13
N SER A 617 33.57 -16.40 4.11
CA SER A 617 33.33 -14.96 4.09
C SER A 617 33.81 -14.26 5.35
N GLU A 618 34.15 -12.97 5.26
CA GLU A 618 34.42 -12.15 6.45
C GLU A 618 33.10 -11.88 7.17
N ARG A 619 33.05 -12.12 8.48
CA ARG A 619 31.83 -11.96 9.28
C ARG A 619 31.29 -10.52 9.24
N LYS A 620 32.18 -9.52 9.30
CA LYS A 620 31.80 -8.11 9.40
C LYS A 620 31.30 -7.53 8.07
N THR A 621 31.97 -7.86 6.97
CA THR A 621 31.70 -7.27 5.65
C THR A 621 30.89 -8.19 4.73
N SER A 622 30.77 -9.48 5.09
CA SER A 622 30.18 -10.54 4.26
C SER A 622 30.84 -10.75 2.90
N VAL A 623 32.06 -10.21 2.70
CA VAL A 623 32.85 -10.44 1.48
C VAL A 623 33.23 -11.91 1.40
N VAL A 624 32.89 -12.58 0.29
CA VAL A 624 33.22 -13.99 0.04
C VAL A 624 34.59 -14.08 -0.63
N PHE A 625 35.55 -14.72 0.03
CA PHE A 625 36.92 -14.89 -0.50
C PHE A 625 37.08 -16.21 -1.23
N ALA A 626 36.39 -17.25 -0.76
CA ALA A 626 36.47 -18.57 -1.34
C ALA A 626 35.09 -19.21 -1.36
N ALA A 627 34.80 -19.90 -2.45
CA ALA A 627 33.67 -20.81 -2.53
C ALA A 627 34.10 -22.11 -3.18
N GLY A 628 33.49 -23.21 -2.78
CA GLY A 628 33.75 -24.52 -3.35
C GLY A 628 32.54 -25.42 -3.28
N LYS A 629 32.69 -26.60 -3.87
CA LYS A 629 31.64 -27.60 -3.96
C LYS A 629 32.28 -28.98 -3.92
N THR A 630 31.65 -29.89 -3.18
CA THR A 630 31.92 -31.32 -3.24
C THR A 630 30.62 -32.08 -3.51
N THR A 631 30.72 -33.28 -4.06
CA THR A 631 29.57 -34.18 -4.23
C THR A 631 29.73 -35.35 -3.28
N ALA A 632 28.75 -35.58 -2.43
CA ALA A 632 28.77 -36.62 -1.41
C ALA A 632 27.35 -37.11 -1.08
N PRO A 633 27.16 -38.41 -0.75
CA PRO A 633 25.84 -38.98 -0.50
C PRO A 633 25.16 -38.43 0.76
N ASP A 634 25.95 -37.96 1.73
CA ASP A 634 25.49 -37.50 3.04
C ASP A 634 26.38 -36.39 3.62
N GLY A 635 25.89 -35.69 4.64
CA GLY A 635 26.58 -34.55 5.25
C GLY A 635 27.90 -34.90 5.95
N ARG A 636 28.06 -36.12 6.47
CA ARG A 636 29.31 -36.56 7.13
C ARG A 636 30.41 -36.85 6.10
N SER A 637 30.05 -37.49 5.00
CA SER A 637 30.91 -37.72 3.85
C SER A 637 31.27 -36.40 3.17
N ALA A 638 30.35 -35.44 3.13
CA ALA A 638 30.62 -34.07 2.68
C ALA A 638 31.59 -33.34 3.61
N ALA A 639 31.38 -33.38 4.93
CA ALA A 639 32.24 -32.72 5.92
C ALA A 639 33.72 -33.11 5.78
N ARG A 640 34.01 -34.40 5.60
CA ARG A 640 35.38 -34.91 5.32
C ARG A 640 36.02 -34.30 4.08
N GLN A 641 35.24 -34.13 3.01
CA GLN A 641 35.73 -33.58 1.74
C GLN A 641 35.91 -32.06 1.83
N LEU A 642 34.92 -31.38 2.42
CA LEU A 642 34.94 -29.94 2.65
C LEU A 642 36.11 -29.53 3.55
N ALA A 643 36.39 -30.27 4.63
CA ALA A 643 37.49 -29.98 5.55
C ALA A 643 38.86 -29.94 4.84
N ARG A 644 39.11 -30.89 3.93
CA ARG A 644 40.34 -30.91 3.13
C ARG A 644 40.46 -29.69 2.23
N GLU A 645 39.37 -29.33 1.57
CA GLU A 645 39.36 -28.21 0.64
C GLU A 645 39.51 -26.86 1.37
N ILE A 646 38.81 -26.69 2.49
CA ILE A 646 38.86 -25.48 3.32
C ILE A 646 40.23 -25.34 3.98
N GLY A 647 40.77 -26.41 4.59
CA GLY A 647 42.09 -26.40 5.22
C GLY A 647 43.18 -25.98 4.25
N LEU A 648 43.21 -26.59 3.06
CA LEU A 648 44.18 -26.25 2.00
C LEU A 648 44.07 -24.79 1.56
N ARG A 649 42.86 -24.26 1.41
CA ARG A 649 42.64 -22.87 1.01
C ARG A 649 43.05 -21.87 2.09
N LEU A 650 42.77 -22.16 3.35
CA LEU A 650 43.19 -21.31 4.46
C LEU A 650 44.72 -21.32 4.64
N ARG A 651 45.36 -22.49 4.49
CA ARG A 651 46.83 -22.61 4.49
C ARG A 651 47.47 -21.77 3.40
N ASN A 652 46.98 -21.89 2.16
CA ASN A 652 47.56 -21.17 1.02
C ASN A 652 47.27 -19.66 1.05
N ALA A 653 46.29 -19.22 1.84
CA ALA A 653 45.92 -17.82 1.98
C ALA A 653 46.79 -17.04 2.99
N VAL A 654 47.58 -17.74 3.82
CA VAL A 654 48.48 -17.14 4.82
C VAL A 654 49.92 -17.40 4.38
N PRO A 655 50.64 -16.43 3.79
CA PRO A 655 52.07 -16.59 3.49
C PRO A 655 52.86 -16.72 4.79
N GLY A 656 53.77 -17.70 4.83
CA GLY A 656 54.45 -18.18 6.03
C GLY A 656 54.99 -17.11 6.98
N GLN A 657 54.91 -17.39 8.27
CA GLN A 657 55.86 -16.87 9.25
C GLN A 657 56.98 -17.92 9.45
N PRO A 658 58.23 -17.49 9.68
CA PRO A 658 59.44 -18.30 9.52
C PRO A 658 59.49 -19.57 10.36
#